data_AF-A0A135WJS1-F1
#
_entry.id   AF-A0A135WJS1-F1
#
_cell.length_a   1.000
_cell.length_b   1.000
_cell.length_c   1.000
_cell.angle_alpha   90.00
_cell.angle_beta   90.00
_cell.angle_gamma   90.00
#
_symmetry.space_group_name_H-M   'P 1'
#
loop_
_entity.id
_entity.type
_entity.pdbx_description
1 polymer ?
#
loop_
_entity_poly.entity_id
_entity_poly.type
_entity_poly.pdbx_seq_one_letter_code
_entity_poly.pdbx_strand_id
1 'polypeptide(L)'
;MKRRDFLKQCSAATSGLVLMNVFPSWIRAAIKEENSLPYQSLFKIFTNPENQYRPFVRWWWNGDKIEKAELARELRILKEAGIGGVEINPISFPLRTDDMGKRSVDWLSEEWIELLRFTLEEARSLDITCDLLVGTGFPMGGNFLEKEECSQIVVIAVKKIKGPLKTEFSLFDLYKEADPAVTNPYSGRTMQMLEVKLVPDPLSHMDEVISLSDQIKSGIIKVDVPKGDFAVYGLVKIERFMSVIQGAPGGMGPVLNHYDTAAVKKYFNRMSDSIQQKIGPLAPKIRSFFIDSLETEGANWTHDMMSEFEKRRGYDLYPYLPFVLFKIGSMGNTTGINIQYPVKMNKEFKKMTDRMRYDFELTKAELFEERFMHTFTQWCRDNKIKSRAQAYGRGYFPLEGSFEIDIPECETWLKYGIGEDISEEKFTQYPWHLGRGNTMINKLVSSAAHLKDKKLISSEELTNTDMVFNETLEIFKIAGDQSTISGVTHPVFHGFNYSPPEAAFPGWITYGGYLNEKNTMWPYFKHYTDYRTRLSAVLQQATMFADIALLAPFADQWSEYGAQNEPFPTLVSPAYQMLIWESVHQNGNACDYVSERVIQDSEIKKGFLTYGNRKYHTLFLIEVHSLDTATAGKLYEFVNSGGRVFCIEAIPDRSAGWKDHQRRDQEVQDWIIKMQAFPDRFILLKKQAADFMGWYKTIQEKYQIKPYVKIHEPKTFVTQVRYQVDEAELFLFNNSSSKHSTVLDISFDSNIIKHKYAWLWDAVTGKRFRLEPLLGRLKINLGPADSKLIVFDRHKKGDLWKENPLSGSDVKELSDPWEVEFRHYDGTVKKETLNRLADLKELPGYTHFSGTVVYRNTFQVTDKRKVNYLNLGSVFGICEVRINGVDAGTQWFGRRIYPLSGLIHEGTNEIEIKVVTVMGNYMKTLKDNVVAQYWTNQKRKDQPLQSMGLVGPVAVY
;
A
#
# COMPACT_ATOMS: atom_id res chain seq x y z
N MET A 1 -44.93 33.44 -5.36
CA MET A 1 -45.46 32.12 -5.79
C MET A 1 -46.62 32.34 -6.76
N LYS A 2 -46.57 31.76 -7.96
CA LYS A 2 -47.56 32.02 -9.04
C LYS A 2 -48.66 30.96 -9.03
N ARG A 3 -49.91 31.40 -9.15
CA ARG A 3 -51.18 30.64 -9.10
C ARG A 3 -51.28 29.43 -10.07
N ARG A 4 -50.36 29.31 -11.03
CA ARG A 4 -50.26 28.16 -11.97
C ARG A 4 -49.58 26.92 -11.38
N ASP A 5 -48.75 27.07 -10.35
CA ASP A 5 -48.01 25.93 -9.78
C ASP A 5 -48.84 25.16 -8.75
N PHE A 6 -49.74 25.87 -8.05
CA PHE A 6 -50.67 25.27 -7.08
C PHE A 6 -51.73 24.36 -7.75
N LEU A 7 -52.25 24.77 -8.92
CA LEU A 7 -53.26 23.97 -9.64
C LEU A 7 -52.69 22.70 -10.29
N LYS A 8 -51.37 22.63 -10.54
CA LYS A 8 -50.72 21.39 -11.02
C LYS A 8 -50.52 20.36 -9.89
N GLN A 9 -50.33 20.82 -8.65
CA GLN A 9 -50.10 19.93 -7.51
C GLN A 9 -51.39 19.34 -6.91
N CYS A 10 -52.54 19.99 -7.07
CA CYS A 10 -53.81 19.49 -6.50
C CYS A 10 -54.52 18.41 -7.34
N SER A 11 -54.20 18.25 -8.64
CA SER A 11 -54.85 17.23 -9.49
C SER A 11 -54.12 15.87 -9.54
N ALA A 12 -52.97 15.72 -8.88
CA ALA A 12 -52.20 14.47 -8.89
C ALA A 12 -52.41 13.57 -7.65
N ALA A 13 -53.16 14.03 -6.64
CA ALA A 13 -53.13 13.43 -5.30
C ALA A 13 -54.21 12.37 -5.01
N THR A 14 -55.08 11.96 -5.96
CA THR A 14 -56.14 10.97 -5.62
C THR A 14 -56.50 9.96 -6.70
N SER A 15 -55.75 9.89 -7.80
CA SER A 15 -56.00 8.88 -8.86
C SER A 15 -54.75 8.16 -9.38
N GLY A 16 -53.55 8.50 -8.90
CA GLY A 16 -52.28 7.98 -9.43
C GLY A 16 -51.81 6.64 -8.85
N LEU A 17 -52.40 6.15 -7.75
CA LEU A 17 -51.93 4.94 -7.06
C LEU A 17 -52.55 3.63 -7.57
N VAL A 18 -53.57 3.68 -8.43
CA VAL A 18 -54.24 2.47 -8.95
C VAL A 18 -53.84 2.13 -10.40
N LEU A 19 -53.18 3.06 -11.13
CA LEU A 19 -52.81 2.87 -12.54
C LEU A 19 -51.33 2.54 -12.80
N MET A 20 -50.45 2.56 -11.78
CA MET A 20 -49.02 2.26 -11.98
C MET A 20 -48.75 0.82 -12.43
N ASN A 21 -49.68 -0.12 -12.23
CA ASN A 21 -49.51 -1.51 -12.67
C ASN A 21 -49.85 -1.77 -14.15
N VAL A 22 -50.36 -0.77 -14.87
CA VAL A 22 -50.83 -0.96 -16.26
C VAL A 22 -49.82 -0.43 -17.30
N PHE A 23 -48.78 0.31 -16.89
CA PHE A 23 -47.78 0.82 -17.82
C PHE A 23 -46.65 -0.20 -18.11
N PRO A 24 -46.25 -0.36 -19.39
CA PRO A 24 -45.06 -1.12 -19.78
C PRO A 24 -43.79 -0.64 -19.06
N SER A 25 -42.83 -1.54 -18.84
CA SER A 25 -41.60 -1.29 -18.06
C SER A 25 -40.79 -0.09 -18.53
N TRP A 26 -40.82 0.23 -19.82
CA TRP A 26 -40.05 1.34 -20.40
C TRP A 26 -40.59 2.73 -20.02
N ILE A 27 -41.91 2.89 -19.79
CA ILE A 27 -42.49 4.15 -19.32
C ILE A 27 -42.19 4.37 -17.83
N ARG A 28 -42.13 3.28 -17.04
CA ARG A 28 -41.69 3.35 -15.63
C ARG A 28 -40.20 3.70 -15.51
N ALA A 29 -39.38 3.29 -16.47
CA ALA A 29 -37.97 3.68 -16.55
C ALA A 29 -37.81 5.18 -16.88
N ALA A 30 -38.60 5.71 -17.82
CA ALA A 30 -38.57 7.12 -18.20
C ALA A 30 -38.99 8.08 -17.07
N ILE A 31 -39.94 7.68 -16.21
CA ILE A 31 -40.37 8.50 -15.06
C ILE A 31 -39.36 8.41 -13.89
N LYS A 32 -38.49 7.39 -13.88
CA LYS A 32 -37.39 7.27 -12.90
C LYS A 32 -36.18 8.16 -13.23
N GLU A 33 -36.07 8.64 -14.48
CA GLU A 33 -34.99 9.53 -14.94
C GLU A 33 -35.15 10.99 -14.50
N GLU A 34 -36.35 11.44 -14.08
CA GLU A 34 -36.56 12.86 -13.74
C GLU A 34 -36.06 13.30 -12.35
N ASN A 35 -35.47 12.40 -11.56
CA ASN A 35 -34.89 12.72 -10.23
C ASN A 35 -33.37 12.48 -10.11
N SER A 36 -32.65 12.28 -11.23
CA SER A 36 -31.18 12.27 -11.19
C SER A 36 -30.62 13.69 -11.31
N LEU A 37 -29.74 14.08 -10.37
CA LEU A 37 -28.86 15.25 -10.51
C LEU A 37 -28.20 15.24 -11.91
N PRO A 38 -28.04 16.38 -12.59
CA PRO A 38 -27.49 16.39 -13.95
C PRO A 38 -26.08 15.79 -13.96
N TYR A 39 -25.90 14.73 -14.75
CA TYR A 39 -24.62 14.03 -14.97
C TYR A 39 -23.52 15.05 -15.30
N GLN A 40 -22.57 15.24 -14.38
CA GLN A 40 -21.38 16.03 -14.68
C GLN A 40 -20.48 15.21 -15.60
N SER A 41 -20.07 15.78 -16.74
CA SER A 41 -19.11 15.10 -17.62
C SER A 41 -17.83 14.76 -16.85
N LEU A 42 -17.23 13.59 -17.11
CA LEU A 42 -15.99 13.13 -16.46
C LEU A 42 -14.86 14.19 -16.48
N PHE A 43 -14.74 14.96 -17.58
CA PHE A 43 -13.74 16.02 -17.67
C PHE A 43 -14.01 17.19 -16.71
N LYS A 44 -15.28 17.48 -16.39
CA LYS A 44 -15.63 18.50 -15.38
C LYS A 44 -15.16 18.07 -13.99
N ILE A 45 -15.37 16.79 -13.64
CA ILE A 45 -14.86 16.18 -12.40
C ILE A 45 -13.33 16.26 -12.36
N PHE A 46 -12.65 15.97 -13.47
CA PHE A 46 -11.19 16.09 -13.57
C PHE A 46 -10.68 17.52 -13.39
N THR A 47 -11.36 18.52 -13.98
CA THR A 47 -10.92 19.92 -13.90
C THR A 47 -11.20 20.57 -12.54
N ASN A 48 -12.32 20.21 -11.91
CA ASN A 48 -12.76 20.77 -10.65
C ASN A 48 -13.27 19.65 -9.72
N PRO A 49 -12.34 18.81 -9.22
CA PRO A 49 -12.70 17.69 -8.37
C PRO A 49 -13.23 18.19 -7.03
N GLU A 50 -14.28 17.52 -6.55
CA GLU A 50 -14.82 17.75 -5.20
C GLU A 50 -13.80 17.36 -4.12
N ASN A 51 -13.95 17.94 -2.94
CA ASN A 51 -13.01 17.78 -1.84
C ASN A 51 -12.86 16.32 -1.37
N GLN A 52 -13.91 15.50 -1.51
CA GLN A 52 -13.86 14.07 -1.17
C GLN A 52 -12.83 13.26 -1.96
N TYR A 53 -12.39 13.73 -3.12
CA TYR A 53 -11.36 13.07 -3.94
C TYR A 53 -9.94 13.51 -3.60
N ARG A 54 -9.78 14.55 -2.78
CA ARG A 54 -8.46 15.04 -2.37
C ARG A 54 -7.75 14.03 -1.47
N PRO A 55 -6.41 13.95 -1.53
CA PRO A 55 -5.62 13.17 -0.59
C PRO A 55 -5.96 13.51 0.86
N PHE A 56 -5.85 12.51 1.73
CA PHE A 56 -5.89 12.70 3.17
C PHE A 56 -4.47 12.68 3.75
N VAL A 57 -4.32 13.00 5.03
CA VAL A 57 -3.09 12.76 5.78
C VAL A 57 -3.39 11.91 7.01
N ARG A 58 -2.46 11.02 7.38
CA ARG A 58 -2.43 10.44 8.72
C ARG A 58 -1.90 11.50 9.68
N TRP A 59 -2.76 11.97 10.60
CA TRP A 59 -2.47 13.09 11.49
C TRP A 59 -2.15 12.58 12.89
N TRP A 60 -0.87 12.58 13.23
CA TRP A 60 -0.34 12.04 14.48
C TRP A 60 -0.59 12.98 15.64
N TRP A 61 -1.51 12.63 16.53
CA TRP A 61 -1.72 13.32 17.80
C TRP A 61 -0.68 12.87 18.81
N ASN A 62 0.51 13.48 18.71
CA ASN A 62 1.71 13.08 19.45
C ASN A 62 1.52 13.20 20.97
N GLY A 63 1.50 12.05 21.65
CA GLY A 63 1.31 11.90 23.09
C GLY A 63 -0.03 12.41 23.62
N ASP A 64 -1.01 12.65 22.73
CA ASP A 64 -2.21 13.44 23.01
C ASP A 64 -1.91 14.78 23.74
N LYS A 65 -0.76 15.39 23.45
CA LYS A 65 -0.36 16.72 23.95
C LYS A 65 -0.89 17.80 23.01
N ILE A 66 -2.21 17.88 22.90
CA ILE A 66 -2.93 18.64 21.88
C ILE A 66 -3.74 19.80 22.45
N GLU A 67 -3.82 20.90 21.70
CA GLU A 67 -4.50 22.13 22.10
C GLU A 67 -5.40 22.66 20.97
N LYS A 68 -6.58 23.21 21.32
CA LYS A 68 -7.58 23.69 20.34
C LYS A 68 -7.01 24.66 19.31
N ALA A 69 -6.20 25.62 19.75
CA ALA A 69 -5.63 26.63 18.85
C ALA A 69 -4.76 26.00 17.76
N GLU A 70 -3.96 25.01 18.13
CA GLU A 70 -3.04 24.35 17.22
C GLU A 70 -3.75 23.36 16.31
N LEU A 71 -4.69 22.58 16.84
CA LEU A 71 -5.56 21.71 16.02
C LEU A 71 -6.24 22.52 14.90
N ALA A 72 -6.75 23.71 15.21
CA ALA A 72 -7.38 24.58 14.22
C ALA A 72 -6.35 25.19 13.24
N ARG A 73 -5.11 25.47 13.67
CA ARG A 73 -4.05 25.99 12.80
C ARG A 73 -3.60 24.94 11.78
N GLU A 74 -3.30 23.73 12.25
CA GLU A 74 -2.84 22.63 11.38
C GLU A 74 -3.92 22.23 10.36
N LEU A 75 -5.20 22.20 10.74
CA LEU A 75 -6.29 21.99 9.79
C LEU A 75 -6.34 23.05 8.67
N ARG A 76 -6.07 24.32 8.98
CA ARG A 76 -6.00 25.39 7.97
C ARG A 76 -4.80 25.22 7.04
N ILE A 77 -3.63 24.89 7.59
CA ILE A 77 -2.41 24.63 6.82
C ILE A 77 -2.59 23.42 5.89
N LEU A 78 -3.23 22.36 6.37
CA LEU A 78 -3.60 21.20 5.55
C LEU A 78 -4.58 21.58 4.44
N LYS A 79 -5.59 22.42 4.74
CA LYS A 79 -6.54 22.91 3.72
C LYS A 79 -5.83 23.69 2.62
N GLU A 80 -4.92 24.60 3.00
CA GLU A 80 -4.12 25.41 2.07
C GLU A 80 -3.22 24.53 1.18
N ALA A 81 -2.67 23.46 1.74
CA ALA A 81 -1.88 22.46 1.02
C ALA A 81 -2.73 21.54 0.11
N GLY A 82 -4.05 21.69 0.09
CA GLY A 82 -4.95 20.95 -0.78
C GLY A 82 -5.34 19.56 -0.25
N ILE A 83 -5.22 19.33 1.06
CA ILE A 83 -5.70 18.12 1.74
C ILE A 83 -7.22 18.20 1.96
N GLY A 84 -7.91 17.10 1.67
CA GLY A 84 -9.38 17.00 1.81
C GLY A 84 -9.86 16.30 3.07
N GLY A 85 -8.95 15.66 3.81
CA GLY A 85 -9.29 14.91 5.00
C GLY A 85 -8.10 14.56 5.87
N VAL A 86 -8.40 14.20 7.11
CA VAL A 86 -7.44 13.77 8.12
C VAL A 86 -7.89 12.43 8.69
N GLU A 87 -6.94 11.54 8.91
CA GLU A 87 -7.10 10.40 9.81
C GLU A 87 -6.52 10.79 11.16
N ILE A 88 -7.39 10.98 12.16
CA ILE A 88 -6.99 11.33 13.51
C ILE A 88 -6.41 10.08 14.17
N ASN A 89 -5.13 10.14 14.54
CA ASN A 89 -4.37 8.99 14.98
C ASN A 89 -3.61 9.30 16.29
N PRO A 90 -4.20 9.01 17.46
CA PRO A 90 -3.54 9.14 18.76
C PRO A 90 -2.36 8.18 18.89
N ILE A 91 -1.18 8.73 19.18
CA ILE A 91 0.07 7.97 19.26
C ILE A 91 0.93 8.43 20.44
N SER A 92 1.87 7.60 20.89
CA SER A 92 2.84 7.96 21.92
C SER A 92 3.63 9.23 21.56
N PHE A 93 4.19 9.89 22.59
CA PHE A 93 5.02 11.06 22.36
C PHE A 93 6.40 10.67 21.77
N PRO A 94 6.94 11.42 20.79
CA PRO A 94 8.24 11.12 20.22
C PRO A 94 9.39 11.18 21.24
N LEU A 95 10.25 10.15 21.26
CA LEU A 95 11.29 9.94 22.29
C LEU A 95 12.46 10.95 22.28
N ARG A 96 12.66 11.73 21.22
CA ARG A 96 13.90 12.48 20.96
C ARG A 96 13.70 13.99 20.89
N THR A 97 12.61 14.47 21.46
CA THR A 97 12.25 15.88 21.44
C THR A 97 11.73 16.33 22.81
N ASP A 98 11.76 17.62 23.06
CA ASP A 98 11.21 18.22 24.28
C ASP A 98 9.68 18.33 24.14
N ASP A 99 8.96 17.85 25.14
CA ASP A 99 7.50 17.96 25.22
C ASP A 99 7.04 19.33 25.76
N MET A 100 8.00 20.16 26.16
CA MET A 100 7.82 21.53 26.64
C MET A 100 6.94 21.60 27.89
N GLY A 101 6.86 20.51 28.65
CA GLY A 101 5.96 20.38 29.80
C GLY A 101 4.47 20.39 29.45
N LYS A 102 4.10 20.22 28.16
CA LYS A 102 2.69 20.16 27.76
C LYS A 102 2.04 18.90 28.34
N ARG A 103 0.85 19.05 28.91
CA ARG A 103 0.12 17.93 29.53
C ARG A 103 -0.51 17.04 28.46
N SER A 104 -0.41 15.72 28.65
CA SER A 104 -1.15 14.75 27.85
C SER A 104 -2.61 14.64 28.31
N VAL A 105 -3.51 14.37 27.37
CA VAL A 105 -4.91 14.08 27.65
C VAL A 105 -5.16 12.58 27.43
N ASP A 106 -5.78 11.90 28.38
CA ASP A 106 -6.07 10.48 28.24
C ASP A 106 -7.14 10.23 27.18
N TRP A 107 -6.88 9.29 26.27
CA TRP A 107 -7.82 8.83 25.26
C TRP A 107 -9.15 8.39 25.89
N LEU A 108 -10.26 8.84 25.30
CA LEU A 108 -11.64 8.70 25.79
C LEU A 108 -11.98 9.38 27.13
N SER A 109 -11.08 10.20 27.70
CA SER A 109 -11.47 11.12 28.79
C SER A 109 -12.47 12.17 28.28
N GLU A 110 -13.20 12.82 29.19
CA GLU A 110 -14.15 13.88 28.82
C GLU A 110 -13.46 15.03 28.07
N GLU A 111 -12.23 15.36 28.48
CA GLU A 111 -11.42 16.39 27.85
C GLU A 111 -10.98 16.00 26.44
N TRP A 112 -10.53 14.75 26.24
CA TRP A 112 -10.14 14.25 24.93
C TRP A 112 -11.32 14.27 23.95
N ILE A 113 -12.51 13.84 24.41
CA ILE A 113 -13.72 13.84 23.59
C ILE A 113 -14.15 15.28 23.24
N GLU A 114 -13.95 16.25 24.12
CA GLU A 114 -14.19 17.67 23.84
C GLU A 114 -13.20 18.23 22.80
N LEU A 115 -11.94 17.81 22.83
CA LEU A 115 -10.95 18.16 21.80
C LEU A 115 -11.28 17.51 20.45
N LEU A 116 -11.73 16.25 20.45
CA LEU A 116 -12.25 15.58 19.27
C LEU A 116 -13.47 16.33 18.72
N ARG A 117 -14.45 16.68 19.56
CA ARG A 117 -15.64 17.44 19.15
C ARG A 117 -15.26 18.74 18.44
N PHE A 118 -14.37 19.52 19.07
CA PHE A 118 -13.85 20.76 18.51
C PHE A 118 -13.18 20.51 17.14
N THR A 119 -12.31 19.50 17.06
CA THR A 119 -11.62 19.14 15.81
C THR A 119 -12.60 18.80 14.69
N LEU A 120 -13.61 17.97 14.98
CA LEU A 120 -14.63 17.58 14.00
C LEU A 120 -15.45 18.79 13.52
N GLU A 121 -15.73 19.74 14.41
CA GLU A 121 -16.44 20.98 14.08
C GLU A 121 -15.59 21.93 13.22
N GLU A 122 -14.33 22.13 13.57
CA GLU A 122 -13.38 22.94 12.79
C GLU A 122 -13.14 22.31 11.40
N ALA A 123 -12.88 21.00 11.34
CA ALA A 123 -12.69 20.29 10.08
C ALA A 123 -13.91 20.42 9.17
N ARG A 124 -15.13 20.25 9.72
CA ARG A 124 -16.37 20.48 8.96
C ARG A 124 -16.49 21.91 8.44
N SER A 125 -16.09 22.92 9.21
CA SER A 125 -16.12 24.32 8.78
C SER A 125 -15.17 24.61 7.60
N LEU A 126 -14.11 23.81 7.47
CA LEU A 126 -13.11 23.88 6.41
C LEU A 126 -13.40 22.93 5.24
N ASP A 127 -14.51 22.19 5.28
CA ASP A 127 -14.78 21.07 4.37
C ASP A 127 -13.58 20.11 4.36
N ILE A 128 -13.22 19.58 5.53
CA ILE A 128 -12.23 18.53 5.73
C ILE A 128 -12.97 17.33 6.32
N THR A 129 -12.77 16.16 5.69
CA THR A 129 -13.35 14.90 6.16
C THR A 129 -12.48 14.29 7.27
N CYS A 130 -13.09 13.73 8.30
CA CYS A 130 -12.36 13.04 9.37
C CYS A 130 -12.60 11.53 9.36
N ASP A 131 -11.51 10.78 9.36
CA ASP A 131 -11.48 9.37 9.78
C ASP A 131 -10.87 9.29 11.18
N LEU A 132 -11.18 8.24 11.94
CA LEU A 132 -10.68 8.06 13.30
C LEU A 132 -10.10 6.67 13.50
N LEU A 133 -8.88 6.58 14.03
CA LEU A 133 -8.28 5.31 14.46
C LEU A 133 -9.14 4.66 15.56
N VAL A 134 -9.32 3.33 15.49
CA VAL A 134 -9.89 2.55 16.59
C VAL A 134 -8.80 2.28 17.62
N GLY A 135 -8.86 2.96 18.78
CA GLY A 135 -7.84 2.84 19.81
C GLY A 135 -6.76 3.91 19.71
N THR A 136 -5.56 3.58 20.18
CA THR A 136 -4.34 4.40 20.07
C THR A 136 -3.18 3.48 19.69
N GLY A 137 -2.21 3.95 18.91
CA GLY A 137 -1.15 3.09 18.38
C GLY A 137 -1.68 1.83 17.71
N PHE A 138 -0.94 0.72 17.78
CA PHE A 138 -1.31 -0.54 17.13
C PHE A 138 -0.62 -1.78 17.74
N PRO A 139 -1.19 -2.99 17.66
CA PRO A 139 -2.62 -3.23 17.51
C PRO A 139 -3.40 -2.73 18.74
N MET A 140 -4.73 -2.70 18.64
CA MET A 140 -5.59 -2.10 19.66
C MET A 140 -5.50 -2.82 21.01
N GLY A 141 -5.56 -2.04 22.08
CA GLY A 141 -5.49 -2.54 23.45
C GLY A 141 -5.70 -1.44 24.48
N GLY A 142 -5.37 -1.75 25.73
CA GLY A 142 -5.45 -0.80 26.84
C GLY A 142 -5.45 -1.46 28.21
N ASN A 143 -4.99 -0.74 29.23
CA ASN A 143 -4.90 -1.23 30.62
C ASN A 143 -6.25 -1.54 31.27
N PHE A 144 -7.36 -1.14 30.65
CA PHE A 144 -8.72 -1.44 31.11
C PHE A 144 -9.22 -2.82 30.68
N LEU A 145 -8.44 -3.57 29.87
CA LEU A 145 -8.80 -4.93 29.48
C LEU A 145 -8.63 -5.90 30.65
N GLU A 146 -9.62 -6.77 30.82
CA GLU A 146 -9.51 -7.89 31.76
C GLU A 146 -8.52 -8.94 31.21
N LYS A 147 -8.00 -9.79 32.08
CA LYS A 147 -6.94 -10.75 31.72
C LYS A 147 -7.35 -11.67 30.57
N GLU A 148 -8.58 -12.16 30.58
CA GLU A 148 -9.14 -13.08 29.59
C GLU A 148 -9.43 -12.38 28.25
N GLU A 149 -9.60 -11.05 28.28
CA GLU A 149 -9.85 -10.21 27.10
C GLU A 149 -8.56 -9.85 26.35
N CYS A 150 -7.41 -10.24 26.87
CA CYS A 150 -6.10 -9.90 26.29
C CYS A 150 -5.56 -11.01 25.39
N SER A 151 -4.69 -10.62 24.45
CA SER A 151 -4.08 -11.51 23.48
C SER A 151 -3.31 -12.67 24.12
N GLN A 152 -3.40 -13.82 23.48
CA GLN A 152 -2.80 -15.07 23.93
C GLN A 152 -1.94 -15.67 22.81
N ILE A 153 -0.85 -16.32 23.22
CA ILE A 153 0.05 -17.02 22.31
C ILE A 153 0.48 -18.35 22.94
N VAL A 154 0.60 -19.38 22.12
CA VAL A 154 1.28 -20.63 22.46
C VAL A 154 2.56 -20.73 21.62
N VAL A 155 3.68 -20.95 22.32
CA VAL A 155 5.04 -20.97 21.77
C VAL A 155 5.78 -22.23 22.21
N ILE A 156 6.91 -22.51 21.57
CA ILE A 156 7.76 -23.68 21.84
C ILE A 156 9.13 -23.28 22.39
N ALA A 157 9.60 -23.99 23.41
CA ALA A 157 11.00 -24.07 23.81
C ALA A 157 11.60 -25.37 23.29
N VAL A 158 12.83 -25.32 22.78
CA VAL A 158 13.59 -26.51 22.34
C VAL A 158 15.02 -26.44 22.88
N LYS A 159 15.38 -27.37 23.77
CA LYS A 159 16.75 -27.52 24.27
C LYS A 159 17.36 -28.83 23.76
N LYS A 160 18.30 -28.74 22.82
CA LYS A 160 19.05 -29.91 22.32
C LYS A 160 19.96 -30.48 23.40
N ILE A 161 19.98 -31.80 23.51
CA ILE A 161 20.71 -32.55 24.53
C ILE A 161 21.22 -33.87 23.95
N LYS A 162 22.37 -34.34 24.44
CA LYS A 162 22.97 -35.61 24.02
C LYS A 162 23.06 -36.55 25.21
N GLY A 163 22.58 -37.78 25.03
CA GLY A 163 22.67 -38.81 26.05
C GLY A 163 23.73 -39.90 25.74
N PRO A 164 23.92 -40.87 26.63
CA PRO A 164 23.12 -41.06 27.85
C PRO A 164 23.44 -40.01 28.91
N LEU A 165 22.42 -39.37 29.49
CA LEU A 165 22.61 -38.28 30.44
C LEU A 165 21.42 -38.20 31.40
N LYS A 166 21.70 -38.26 32.70
CA LYS A 166 20.72 -37.90 33.75
C LYS A 166 20.91 -36.44 34.10
N THR A 167 19.87 -35.63 33.90
CA THR A 167 19.92 -34.19 34.15
C THR A 167 18.57 -33.68 34.63
N GLU A 168 18.52 -32.39 34.96
CA GLU A 168 17.31 -31.70 35.35
C GLU A 168 17.22 -30.34 34.68
N PHE A 169 16.00 -29.93 34.33
CA PHE A 169 15.69 -28.64 33.75
C PHE A 169 14.71 -27.90 34.66
N SER A 170 14.99 -26.64 34.99
CA SER A 170 13.97 -25.81 35.63
C SER A 170 12.91 -25.40 34.59
N LEU A 171 11.65 -25.21 35.03
CA LEU A 171 10.62 -24.64 34.15
C LEU A 171 10.98 -23.22 33.71
N PHE A 172 11.64 -22.45 34.58
CA PHE A 172 12.12 -21.10 34.27
C PHE A 172 13.03 -21.09 33.03
N ASP A 173 13.92 -22.07 32.93
CA ASP A 173 14.83 -22.25 31.82
C ASP A 173 14.12 -22.52 30.49
N LEU A 174 12.99 -23.24 30.53
CA LEU A 174 12.16 -23.48 29.35
C LEU A 174 11.31 -22.25 29.01
N TYR A 175 10.78 -21.55 30.02
CA TYR A 175 10.05 -20.29 29.80
C TYR A 175 10.93 -19.23 29.13
N LYS A 176 12.17 -19.06 29.60
CA LYS A 176 13.13 -18.14 28.98
C LYS A 176 13.43 -18.50 27.52
N GLU A 177 13.51 -19.79 27.21
CA GLU A 177 13.78 -20.26 25.85
C GLU A 177 12.57 -20.06 24.92
N ALA A 178 11.35 -20.20 25.44
CA ALA A 178 10.09 -20.04 24.70
C ALA A 178 9.69 -18.56 24.49
N ASP A 179 10.22 -17.65 25.30
CA ASP A 179 9.80 -16.24 25.35
C ASP A 179 9.95 -15.54 23.97
N PRO A 180 8.83 -15.08 23.35
CA PRO A 180 8.88 -14.49 22.01
C PRO A 180 9.52 -13.10 22.01
N ALA A 181 10.23 -12.78 20.93
CA ALA A 181 10.93 -11.51 20.76
C ALA A 181 10.01 -10.37 20.28
N VAL A 182 8.91 -10.13 21.00
CA VAL A 182 7.94 -9.07 20.67
C VAL A 182 8.52 -7.65 20.83
N THR A 183 8.03 -6.70 20.05
CA THR A 183 8.53 -5.31 20.01
C THR A 183 8.28 -4.57 21.31
N ASN A 184 7.12 -4.78 21.93
CA ASN A 184 6.75 -4.14 23.18
C ASN A 184 6.17 -5.16 24.19
N PRO A 185 7.00 -5.98 24.86
CA PRO A 185 6.50 -7.00 25.79
C PRO A 185 5.78 -6.36 26.98
N TYR A 186 4.60 -6.89 27.36
CA TYR A 186 3.90 -6.42 28.55
C TYR A 186 4.48 -7.04 29.82
N SER A 187 4.79 -6.21 30.81
CA SER A 187 5.42 -6.65 32.06
C SER A 187 4.53 -7.57 32.91
N GLY A 188 3.21 -7.47 32.77
CA GLY A 188 2.23 -8.30 33.47
C GLY A 188 1.89 -9.63 32.78
N ARG A 189 2.65 -10.05 31.77
CA ARG A 189 2.44 -11.32 31.07
C ARG A 189 2.59 -12.52 32.00
N THR A 190 1.77 -13.54 31.80
CA THR A 190 1.82 -14.79 32.59
C THR A 190 2.09 -15.98 31.68
N MET A 191 3.00 -16.85 32.09
CA MET A 191 3.38 -18.06 31.35
C MET A 191 2.87 -19.32 32.05
N GLN A 192 2.37 -20.27 31.27
CA GLN A 192 1.90 -21.56 31.72
C GLN A 192 2.53 -22.65 30.85
N MET A 193 3.25 -23.59 31.47
CA MET A 193 3.71 -24.81 30.79
C MET A 193 2.51 -25.73 30.54
N LEU A 194 2.23 -25.99 29.27
CA LEU A 194 1.17 -26.90 28.83
C LEU A 194 1.67 -28.34 28.75
N GLU A 195 2.83 -28.54 28.12
CA GLU A 195 3.44 -29.86 27.97
C GLU A 195 4.97 -29.79 28.02
N VAL A 196 5.61 -30.86 28.49
CA VAL A 196 7.06 -31.07 28.34
C VAL A 196 7.29 -32.44 27.72
N LYS A 197 8.13 -32.52 26.68
CA LYS A 197 8.41 -33.74 25.91
C LYS A 197 9.92 -33.92 25.74
N LEU A 198 10.39 -35.17 25.79
CA LEU A 198 11.72 -35.55 25.32
C LEU A 198 11.56 -36.18 23.93
N VAL A 199 12.28 -35.64 22.95
CA VAL A 199 12.10 -35.94 21.52
C VAL A 199 13.45 -36.35 20.91
N PRO A 200 13.56 -37.46 20.16
CA PRO A 200 14.80 -37.78 19.43
C PRO A 200 15.10 -36.78 18.30
N ASP A 201 16.38 -36.57 17.99
CA ASP A 201 16.84 -35.78 16.83
C ASP A 201 17.69 -36.69 15.91
N PRO A 202 17.14 -37.24 14.81
CA PRO A 202 15.86 -36.90 14.17
C PRO A 202 14.62 -37.64 14.72
N LEU A 203 13.45 -37.02 14.56
CA LEU A 203 12.13 -37.60 14.85
C LEU A 203 11.53 -38.25 13.59
N SER A 204 11.03 -39.49 13.72
CA SER A 204 10.34 -40.20 12.64
C SER A 204 8.87 -40.48 12.92
N HIS A 205 8.53 -40.84 14.15
CA HIS A 205 7.18 -41.21 14.57
C HIS A 205 6.84 -40.68 15.98
N MET A 206 5.55 -40.47 16.26
CA MET A 206 5.09 -39.92 17.54
C MET A 206 5.29 -40.85 18.74
N ASP A 207 5.34 -42.16 18.51
CA ASP A 207 5.58 -43.17 19.55
C ASP A 207 7.01 -43.12 20.12
N GLU A 208 7.93 -42.44 19.43
CA GLU A 208 9.28 -42.15 19.94
C GLU A 208 9.31 -40.97 20.94
N VAL A 209 8.22 -40.20 21.03
CA VAL A 209 8.14 -39.01 21.89
C VAL A 209 7.77 -39.40 23.31
N ILE A 210 8.63 -39.04 24.27
CA ILE A 210 8.42 -39.35 25.69
C ILE A 210 7.81 -38.13 26.39
N SER A 211 6.61 -38.28 26.94
CA SER A 211 5.98 -37.23 27.77
C SER A 211 6.68 -37.12 29.12
N LEU A 212 6.98 -35.88 29.51
CA LEU A 212 7.51 -35.50 30.82
C LEU A 212 6.51 -34.62 31.60
N SER A 213 5.31 -34.42 31.07
CA SER A 213 4.33 -33.44 31.56
C SER A 213 3.86 -33.69 33.00
N ASP A 214 3.85 -34.94 33.47
CA ASP A 214 3.46 -35.28 34.85
C ASP A 214 4.39 -34.62 35.90
N GLN A 215 5.60 -34.20 35.49
CA GLN A 215 6.57 -33.55 36.36
C GLN A 215 6.42 -32.02 36.44
N ILE A 216 5.48 -31.39 35.70
CA ILE A 216 5.34 -29.92 35.67
C ILE A 216 5.07 -29.33 37.07
N LYS A 217 4.46 -30.10 37.98
CA LYS A 217 4.12 -29.64 39.35
C LYS A 217 5.35 -29.39 40.24
N SER A 218 6.51 -29.96 39.94
CA SER A 218 7.72 -29.84 40.77
C SER A 218 8.60 -28.64 40.45
N GLY A 219 8.26 -27.82 39.44
CA GLY A 219 9.08 -26.68 38.99
C GLY A 219 10.43 -27.06 38.34
N ILE A 220 10.82 -28.32 38.47
CA ILE A 220 12.02 -28.97 37.93
C ILE A 220 11.57 -30.26 37.24
N ILE A 221 12.06 -30.49 36.02
CA ILE A 221 11.83 -31.68 35.21
C ILE A 221 13.10 -32.52 35.24
N LYS A 222 13.03 -33.73 35.79
CA LYS A 222 14.14 -34.70 35.78
C LYS A 222 14.04 -35.56 34.54
N VAL A 223 15.16 -35.68 33.83
CA VAL A 223 15.22 -36.36 32.53
C VAL A 223 16.34 -37.39 32.54
N ASP A 224 16.00 -38.64 32.23
CA ASP A 224 16.96 -39.69 31.91
C ASP A 224 17.01 -39.80 30.39
N VAL A 225 17.99 -39.13 29.77
CA VAL A 225 18.13 -39.07 28.32
C VAL A 225 18.82 -40.34 27.83
N PRO A 226 18.20 -41.14 26.94
CA PRO A 226 18.82 -42.33 26.36
C PRO A 226 20.06 -41.99 25.52
N LYS A 227 20.85 -43.00 25.14
CA LYS A 227 21.98 -42.81 24.21
C LYS A 227 21.48 -42.29 22.86
N GLY A 228 21.97 -41.13 22.43
CA GLY A 228 21.60 -40.50 21.16
C GLY A 228 21.51 -38.98 21.28
N ASP A 229 21.13 -38.33 20.18
CA ASP A 229 20.82 -36.90 20.15
C ASP A 229 19.30 -36.72 20.36
N PHE A 230 18.93 -35.81 21.25
CA PHE A 230 17.56 -35.54 21.67
C PHE A 230 17.33 -34.03 21.83
N ALA A 231 16.09 -33.64 22.06
CA ALA A 231 15.73 -32.32 22.53
C ALA A 231 14.59 -32.38 23.57
N VAL A 232 14.65 -31.51 24.56
CA VAL A 232 13.52 -31.24 25.45
C VAL A 232 12.68 -30.14 24.84
N TYR A 233 11.42 -30.45 24.56
CA TYR A 233 10.39 -29.53 24.10
C TYR A 233 9.54 -29.06 25.27
N GLY A 234 9.30 -27.76 25.36
CA GLY A 234 8.30 -27.17 26.24
C GLY A 234 7.25 -26.43 25.42
N LEU A 235 5.97 -26.77 25.60
CA LEU A 235 4.86 -26.04 25.01
C LEU A 235 4.34 -25.04 26.05
N VAL A 236 4.40 -23.75 25.73
CA VAL A 236 4.14 -22.67 26.70
C VAL A 236 3.02 -21.78 26.21
N LYS A 237 1.96 -21.62 27.00
CA LYS A 237 0.95 -20.57 26.82
C LYS A 237 1.43 -19.29 27.51
N ILE A 238 1.36 -18.16 26.82
CA ILE A 238 1.62 -16.84 27.37
C ILE A 238 0.38 -15.97 27.16
N GLU A 239 -0.12 -15.38 28.24
CA GLU A 239 -1.25 -14.45 28.24
C GLU A 239 -0.74 -13.03 28.44
N ARG A 240 -1.39 -12.05 27.81
CA ARG A 240 -0.97 -10.63 27.84
C ARG A 240 0.49 -10.48 27.42
N PHE A 241 0.92 -11.19 26.38
CA PHE A 241 2.36 -11.30 26.06
C PHE A 241 2.97 -10.01 25.50
N MET A 242 2.16 -9.12 24.95
CA MET A 242 2.56 -7.85 24.34
C MET A 242 1.66 -6.70 24.77
N SER A 243 2.20 -5.49 24.66
CA SER A 243 1.50 -4.22 24.83
C SER A 243 1.28 -3.54 23.49
N VAL A 244 0.29 -2.64 23.43
CA VAL A 244 0.07 -1.73 22.30
C VAL A 244 1.39 -1.02 21.96
N ILE A 245 1.81 -1.08 20.69
CA ILE A 245 2.97 -0.37 20.17
C ILE A 245 2.56 1.09 20.00
N GLN A 246 3.39 2.00 20.53
CA GLN A 246 3.15 3.45 20.47
C GLN A 246 1.78 3.90 21.01
N GLY A 247 1.23 3.21 22.01
CA GLY A 247 -0.03 3.61 22.64
C GLY A 247 0.07 5.02 23.26
N ALA A 248 -0.94 5.84 23.04
CA ALA A 248 -1.13 7.12 23.72
C ALA A 248 -1.78 6.92 25.11
N PRO A 249 -1.66 7.89 26.04
CA PRO A 249 -2.30 7.83 27.36
C PRO A 249 -3.79 7.46 27.28
N GLY A 250 -4.30 6.68 28.25
CA GLY A 250 -5.64 6.08 28.20
C GLY A 250 -5.78 4.82 27.32
N GLY A 251 -4.95 4.67 26.28
CA GLY A 251 -4.91 3.49 25.39
C GLY A 251 -3.68 2.59 25.53
N MET A 252 -2.72 2.96 26.39
CA MET A 252 -1.57 2.10 26.71
C MET A 252 -2.01 0.85 27.49
N GLY A 253 -1.39 -0.31 27.23
CA GLY A 253 -1.60 -1.54 27.99
C GLY A 253 -1.51 -2.80 27.14
N PRO A 254 -1.98 -3.96 27.63
CA PRO A 254 -1.98 -5.21 26.89
C PRO A 254 -2.86 -5.12 25.63
N VAL A 255 -2.51 -5.90 24.60
CA VAL A 255 -3.25 -5.98 23.34
C VAL A 255 -4.52 -6.83 23.51
N LEU A 256 -5.60 -6.43 22.82
CA LEU A 256 -6.89 -7.13 22.78
C LEU A 256 -6.77 -8.55 22.19
N ASN A 257 -7.56 -9.48 22.71
CA ASN A 257 -7.73 -10.80 22.09
C ASN A 257 -8.63 -10.71 20.85
N HIS A 258 -8.01 -10.71 19.67
CA HIS A 258 -8.73 -10.63 18.40
C HIS A 258 -9.50 -11.94 18.07
N TYR A 259 -9.20 -13.04 18.77
CA TYR A 259 -9.92 -14.31 18.61
C TYR A 259 -11.10 -14.46 19.59
N ASP A 260 -11.49 -13.39 20.30
CA ASP A 260 -12.63 -13.40 21.24
C ASP A 260 -13.66 -12.33 20.85
N THR A 261 -14.79 -12.76 20.28
CA THR A 261 -15.86 -11.87 19.82
C THR A 261 -16.43 -11.01 20.94
N ALA A 262 -16.53 -11.52 22.17
CA ALA A 262 -17.11 -10.78 23.28
C ALA A 262 -16.17 -9.65 23.72
N ALA A 263 -14.87 -9.95 23.83
CA ALA A 263 -13.84 -8.95 24.12
C ALA A 263 -13.79 -7.86 23.04
N VAL A 264 -13.80 -8.26 21.75
CA VAL A 264 -13.79 -7.33 20.61
C VAL A 264 -15.01 -6.40 20.63
N LYS A 265 -16.22 -6.93 20.80
CA LYS A 265 -17.45 -6.11 20.90
C LYS A 265 -17.41 -5.14 22.08
N LYS A 266 -16.94 -5.61 23.25
CA LYS A 266 -16.81 -4.77 24.44
C LYS A 266 -15.85 -3.60 24.20
N TYR A 267 -14.71 -3.85 23.56
CA TYR A 267 -13.73 -2.81 23.23
C TYR A 267 -14.32 -1.77 22.27
N PHE A 268 -14.92 -2.21 21.17
CA PHE A 268 -15.52 -1.30 20.18
C PHE A 268 -16.67 -0.48 20.77
N ASN A 269 -17.58 -1.11 21.53
CA ASN A 269 -18.70 -0.42 22.15
C ASN A 269 -18.23 0.59 23.20
N ARG A 270 -17.19 0.27 24.00
CA ARG A 270 -16.59 1.24 24.92
C ARG A 270 -16.19 2.53 24.20
N MET A 271 -15.57 2.42 23.02
CA MET A 271 -15.17 3.58 22.23
C MET A 271 -16.39 4.36 21.68
N SER A 272 -17.30 3.69 20.97
CA SER A 272 -18.47 4.36 20.38
C SER A 272 -19.36 4.99 21.44
N ASP A 273 -19.62 4.29 22.54
CA ASP A 273 -20.56 4.73 23.57
C ASP A 273 -20.01 5.95 24.32
N SER A 274 -18.73 5.95 24.67
CA SER A 274 -18.08 7.07 25.35
C SER A 274 -18.14 8.35 24.50
N ILE A 275 -17.81 8.24 23.21
CA ILE A 275 -17.85 9.38 22.28
C ILE A 275 -19.30 9.85 22.08
N GLN A 276 -20.23 8.93 21.77
CA GLN A 276 -21.61 9.29 21.44
C GLN A 276 -22.38 9.88 22.62
N GLN A 277 -22.08 9.46 23.85
CA GLN A 277 -22.69 10.03 25.06
C GLN A 277 -22.44 11.54 25.18
N LYS A 278 -21.30 12.04 24.68
CA LYS A 278 -20.92 13.46 24.77
C LYS A 278 -21.25 14.25 23.51
N ILE A 279 -21.01 13.69 22.33
CA ILE A 279 -21.11 14.44 21.06
C ILE A 279 -22.33 14.03 20.22
N GLY A 280 -23.15 13.08 20.66
CA GLY A 280 -24.24 12.51 19.87
C GLY A 280 -23.74 11.56 18.78
N PRO A 281 -24.57 11.27 17.75
CA PRO A 281 -24.24 10.29 16.72
C PRO A 281 -22.89 10.58 16.02
N LEU A 282 -22.14 9.51 15.75
CA LEU A 282 -20.84 9.58 15.07
C LEU A 282 -20.99 10.03 13.61
N ALA A 283 -21.98 9.47 12.90
CA ALA A 283 -22.27 9.87 11.53
C ALA A 283 -23.12 11.16 11.51
N PRO A 284 -22.85 12.11 10.58
CA PRO A 284 -21.84 12.08 9.52
C PRO A 284 -20.51 12.76 9.92
N LYS A 285 -20.25 13.01 11.22
CA LYS A 285 -19.07 13.77 11.69
C LYS A 285 -17.77 13.02 11.43
N ILE A 286 -17.80 11.70 11.54
CA ILE A 286 -16.71 10.79 11.18
C ILE A 286 -17.15 10.03 9.92
N ARG A 287 -16.27 9.89 8.93
CA ARG A 287 -16.53 9.12 7.71
C ARG A 287 -16.27 7.64 7.94
N SER A 288 -15.10 7.29 8.44
CA SER A 288 -14.73 5.91 8.73
C SER A 288 -14.00 5.74 10.05
N PHE A 289 -14.15 4.54 10.62
CA PHE A 289 -13.20 4.03 11.60
C PHE A 289 -12.08 3.29 10.88
N PHE A 290 -10.85 3.49 11.34
CA PHE A 290 -9.65 2.92 10.77
C PHE A 290 -9.01 1.89 11.69
N ILE A 291 -8.61 0.74 11.14
CA ILE A 291 -7.70 -0.24 11.76
C ILE A 291 -6.39 -0.22 10.97
N ASP A 292 -5.29 0.12 11.66
CA ASP A 292 -3.94 0.09 11.10
C ASP A 292 -3.46 -1.34 10.85
N SER A 293 -2.22 -1.51 10.38
CA SER A 293 -1.65 -2.82 10.10
C SER A 293 -1.75 -3.76 11.29
N LEU A 294 -1.96 -5.05 11.02
CA LEU A 294 -2.21 -6.04 12.05
C LEU A 294 -0.89 -6.61 12.61
N GLU A 295 -0.18 -5.88 13.48
CA GLU A 295 1.03 -6.41 14.17
C GLU A 295 0.68 -7.22 15.41
N THR A 296 -0.08 -8.30 15.26
CA THR A 296 -0.43 -9.18 16.41
C THR A 296 0.76 -10.03 16.92
N GLU A 297 1.96 -9.83 16.37
CA GLU A 297 3.28 -10.38 16.73
C GLU A 297 3.31 -11.87 17.13
N GLY A 298 2.46 -12.68 16.49
CA GLY A 298 2.41 -14.14 16.67
C GLY A 298 1.21 -14.67 17.44
N ALA A 299 0.25 -13.83 17.84
CA ALA A 299 -0.98 -14.27 18.48
C ALA A 299 -1.63 -15.43 17.70
N ASN A 300 -1.80 -16.57 18.38
CA ASN A 300 -2.24 -17.82 17.75
C ASN A 300 -3.15 -18.65 18.66
N TRP A 301 -3.68 -18.05 19.73
CA TRP A 301 -4.42 -18.80 20.74
C TRP A 301 -5.63 -18.05 21.29
N THR A 302 -6.61 -18.83 21.71
CA THR A 302 -7.75 -18.44 22.54
C THR A 302 -8.25 -19.68 23.29
N HIS A 303 -9.15 -19.52 24.26
CA HIS A 303 -9.55 -20.59 25.17
C HIS A 303 -10.17 -21.81 24.47
N ASP A 304 -10.81 -21.63 23.32
CA ASP A 304 -11.50 -22.67 22.55
C ASP A 304 -10.78 -23.04 21.23
N MET A 305 -9.51 -22.63 21.07
CA MET A 305 -8.74 -22.82 19.83
C MET A 305 -8.67 -24.29 19.39
N MET A 306 -8.45 -25.24 20.31
CA MET A 306 -8.35 -26.66 19.96
C MET A 306 -9.71 -27.31 19.67
N SER A 307 -10.77 -26.91 20.37
CA SER A 307 -12.12 -27.37 20.05
C SER A 307 -12.58 -26.88 18.67
N GLU A 308 -12.27 -25.62 18.32
CA GLU A 308 -12.59 -25.09 17.00
C GLU A 308 -11.74 -25.74 15.90
N PHE A 309 -10.46 -26.01 16.17
CA PHE A 309 -9.62 -26.77 15.25
C PHE A 309 -10.20 -28.15 14.96
N GLU A 310 -10.49 -28.94 16.00
CA GLU A 310 -11.00 -30.31 15.84
C GLU A 310 -12.34 -30.32 15.10
N LYS A 311 -13.25 -29.39 15.44
CA LYS A 311 -14.53 -29.21 14.76
C LYS A 311 -14.38 -28.94 13.26
N ARG A 312 -13.39 -28.13 12.87
CA ARG A 312 -13.21 -27.67 11.48
C ARG A 312 -12.35 -28.61 10.64
N ARG A 313 -11.29 -29.17 11.23
CA ARG A 313 -10.28 -30.00 10.54
C ARG A 313 -10.52 -31.48 10.75
N GLY A 314 -11.25 -31.87 11.79
CA GLY A 314 -11.75 -33.22 12.02
C GLY A 314 -10.73 -34.19 12.61
N TYR A 315 -9.72 -33.70 13.32
CA TYR A 315 -8.74 -34.48 14.08
C TYR A 315 -8.12 -33.63 15.21
N ASP A 316 -7.52 -34.29 16.21
CA ASP A 316 -6.82 -33.62 17.32
C ASP A 316 -5.39 -33.22 16.93
N LEU A 317 -5.10 -31.91 16.95
CA LEU A 317 -3.78 -31.36 16.68
C LEU A 317 -2.88 -31.33 17.91
N TYR A 318 -3.45 -31.34 19.12
CA TYR A 318 -2.73 -30.98 20.34
C TYR A 318 -1.45 -31.80 20.55
N PRO A 319 -1.42 -33.13 20.34
CA PRO A 319 -0.19 -33.92 20.47
C PRO A 319 0.94 -33.50 19.53
N TYR A 320 0.60 -32.93 18.37
CA TYR A 320 1.51 -32.54 17.29
C TYR A 320 1.90 -31.06 17.34
N LEU A 321 1.21 -30.24 18.14
CA LEU A 321 1.39 -28.79 18.18
C LEU A 321 2.87 -28.35 18.36
N PRO A 322 3.70 -29.00 19.20
CA PRO A 322 5.13 -28.66 19.33
C PRO A 322 5.96 -28.81 18.04
N PHE A 323 5.47 -29.58 17.07
CA PHE A 323 6.13 -29.87 15.79
C PHE A 323 5.51 -29.08 14.62
N VAL A 324 4.35 -28.49 14.86
CA VAL A 324 3.60 -27.66 13.91
C VAL A 324 3.96 -26.18 14.07
N LEU A 325 4.13 -25.71 15.30
CA LEU A 325 4.48 -24.32 15.58
C LEU A 325 5.91 -23.95 15.16
N PHE A 326 6.10 -22.69 14.77
CA PHE A 326 7.42 -22.09 14.59
C PHE A 326 7.88 -21.37 15.86
N LYS A 327 9.20 -21.18 15.99
CA LYS A 327 9.73 -20.18 16.91
C LYS A 327 9.32 -18.79 16.43
N ILE A 328 8.88 -17.94 17.35
CA ILE A 328 8.41 -16.59 17.02
C ILE A 328 9.53 -15.58 17.25
N GLY A 329 10.00 -14.98 16.15
CA GLY A 329 10.99 -13.92 16.14
C GLY A 329 10.39 -12.51 16.25
N SER A 330 11.24 -11.51 16.05
CA SER A 330 10.84 -10.10 16.04
C SER A 330 9.71 -9.83 15.04
N MET A 331 8.75 -8.97 15.42
CA MET A 331 7.54 -8.66 14.66
C MET A 331 6.70 -9.90 14.28
N GLY A 332 6.77 -10.97 15.08
CA GLY A 332 6.06 -12.22 14.79
C GLY A 332 6.70 -13.07 13.67
N ASN A 333 7.95 -12.80 13.28
CA ASN A 333 8.59 -13.48 12.16
C ASN A 333 8.87 -14.97 12.42
N THR A 334 8.46 -15.83 11.47
CA THR A 334 8.61 -17.29 11.52
C THR A 334 9.72 -17.83 10.63
N THR A 335 10.51 -16.99 9.95
CA THR A 335 11.49 -17.40 8.91
C THR A 335 12.95 -17.49 9.41
N GLY A 336 13.87 -17.90 8.53
CA GLY A 336 15.32 -17.90 8.80
C GLY A 336 15.73 -18.93 9.87
N ILE A 337 16.44 -18.49 10.92
CA ILE A 337 16.84 -19.38 12.02
C ILE A 337 15.63 -19.98 12.74
N ASN A 338 14.47 -19.33 12.69
CA ASN A 338 13.26 -19.75 13.40
C ASN A 338 12.61 -21.01 12.84
N ILE A 339 12.76 -21.29 11.53
CA ILE A 339 12.32 -22.57 10.92
C ILE A 339 13.33 -23.71 11.10
N GLN A 340 14.60 -23.39 11.40
CA GLN A 340 15.68 -24.38 11.56
C GLN A 340 15.85 -24.86 13.01
N TYR A 341 15.10 -24.26 13.92
CA TYR A 341 15.21 -24.44 15.37
C TYR A 341 14.72 -25.82 15.90
N PRO A 342 13.69 -26.47 15.32
CA PRO A 342 13.25 -27.81 15.76
C PRO A 342 14.29 -28.93 15.54
N VAL A 343 14.01 -30.12 16.10
CA VAL A 343 14.70 -31.37 15.73
C VAL A 343 14.51 -31.67 14.25
N LYS A 344 15.46 -32.37 13.64
CA LYS A 344 15.29 -32.85 12.27
C LYS A 344 14.13 -33.83 12.23
N MET A 345 13.34 -33.77 11.17
CA MET A 345 12.26 -34.72 10.92
C MET A 345 12.60 -35.54 9.69
N ASN A 346 12.23 -36.82 9.68
CA ASN A 346 12.27 -37.56 8.43
C ASN A 346 11.27 -36.98 7.41
N LYS A 347 11.40 -37.37 6.13
CA LYS A 347 10.61 -36.79 5.04
C LYS A 347 9.09 -36.95 5.23
N GLU A 348 8.65 -38.11 5.69
CA GLU A 348 7.21 -38.41 5.80
C GLU A 348 6.57 -37.70 7.00
N PHE A 349 7.26 -37.66 8.14
CA PHE A 349 6.81 -36.91 9.30
C PHE A 349 6.77 -35.41 9.02
N LYS A 350 7.77 -34.87 8.30
CA LYS A 350 7.77 -33.47 7.88
C LYS A 350 6.57 -33.13 6.99
N LYS A 351 6.28 -33.96 5.97
CA LYS A 351 5.10 -33.75 5.10
C LYS A 351 3.81 -33.74 5.92
N MET A 352 3.67 -34.64 6.89
CA MET A 352 2.52 -34.67 7.78
C MET A 352 2.40 -33.37 8.58
N THR A 353 3.47 -32.93 9.25
CA THR A 353 3.43 -31.72 10.08
C THR A 353 3.28 -30.44 9.25
N ASP A 354 3.80 -30.39 8.02
CA ASP A 354 3.59 -29.26 7.10
C ASP A 354 2.11 -29.12 6.72
N ARG A 355 1.42 -30.23 6.42
CA ARG A 355 -0.03 -30.24 6.14
C ARG A 355 -0.86 -29.82 7.37
N MET A 356 -0.49 -30.34 8.54
CA MET A 356 -1.12 -29.96 9.80
C MET A 356 -0.89 -28.47 10.14
N ARG A 357 0.25 -27.91 9.74
CA ARG A 357 0.56 -26.50 9.89
C ARG A 357 -0.31 -25.61 9.03
N TYR A 358 -0.53 -25.98 7.78
CA TYR A 358 -1.52 -25.32 6.95
C TYR A 358 -2.90 -25.32 7.60
N ASP A 359 -3.36 -26.48 8.09
CA ASP A 359 -4.66 -26.59 8.76
C ASP A 359 -4.77 -25.68 10.01
N PHE A 360 -3.67 -25.49 10.75
CA PHE A 360 -3.62 -24.59 11.91
C PHE A 360 -3.63 -23.11 11.50
N GLU A 361 -2.84 -22.72 10.51
CA GLU A 361 -2.84 -21.34 9.98
C GLU A 361 -4.21 -20.98 9.35
N LEU A 362 -4.84 -21.91 8.65
CA LEU A 362 -6.20 -21.74 8.12
C LEU A 362 -7.23 -21.56 9.24
N THR A 363 -7.15 -22.38 10.30
CA THR A 363 -8.05 -22.24 11.46
C THR A 363 -7.88 -20.88 12.14
N LYS A 364 -6.64 -20.40 12.31
CA LYS A 364 -6.38 -19.05 12.86
C LYS A 364 -7.01 -17.97 11.98
N ALA A 365 -6.78 -18.02 10.66
CA ALA A 365 -7.30 -17.03 9.74
C ALA A 365 -8.83 -16.99 9.71
N GLU A 366 -9.51 -18.15 9.73
CA GLU A 366 -10.97 -18.25 9.81
C GLU A 366 -11.51 -17.67 11.13
N LEU A 367 -10.91 -18.02 12.28
CA LEU A 367 -11.33 -17.47 13.56
C LEU A 367 -11.12 -15.95 13.64
N PHE A 368 -10.02 -15.44 13.08
CA PHE A 368 -9.76 -14.00 13.01
C PHE A 368 -10.79 -13.29 12.11
N GLU A 369 -11.09 -13.83 10.92
CA GLU A 369 -12.12 -13.34 10.01
C GLU A 369 -13.47 -13.23 10.75
N GLU A 370 -13.91 -14.34 11.33
CA GLU A 370 -15.21 -14.46 11.97
C GLU A 370 -15.36 -13.60 13.21
N ARG A 371 -14.34 -13.59 14.09
CA ARG A 371 -14.48 -13.03 15.43
C ARG A 371 -14.06 -11.57 15.52
N PHE A 372 -13.11 -11.15 14.69
CA PHE A 372 -12.62 -9.78 14.66
C PHE A 372 -13.16 -9.00 13.46
N MET A 373 -12.87 -9.45 12.23
CA MET A 373 -13.14 -8.65 11.02
C MET A 373 -14.62 -8.48 10.73
N HIS A 374 -15.42 -9.55 10.82
CA HIS A 374 -16.88 -9.44 10.71
C HIS A 374 -17.48 -8.60 11.85
N THR A 375 -16.94 -8.72 13.06
CA THR A 375 -17.39 -7.90 14.20
C THR A 375 -17.10 -6.42 13.98
N PHE A 376 -15.93 -6.08 13.45
CA PHE A 376 -15.54 -4.70 13.14
C PHE A 376 -16.44 -4.09 12.07
N THR A 377 -16.61 -4.77 10.93
CA THR A 377 -17.46 -4.26 9.85
C THR A 377 -18.91 -4.11 10.30
N GLN A 378 -19.42 -5.05 11.10
CA GLN A 378 -20.76 -4.95 11.66
C GLN A 378 -20.89 -3.78 12.65
N TRP A 379 -19.94 -3.59 13.55
CA TRP A 379 -19.94 -2.45 14.48
C TRP A 379 -19.89 -1.11 13.75
N CYS A 380 -19.11 -0.99 12.67
CA CYS A 380 -19.12 0.18 11.80
C CYS A 380 -20.51 0.42 11.18
N ARG A 381 -21.14 -0.61 10.61
CA ARG A 381 -22.49 -0.53 10.03
C ARG A 381 -23.54 -0.11 11.05
N ASP A 382 -23.50 -0.67 12.26
CA ASP A 382 -24.43 -0.35 13.36
C ASP A 382 -24.33 1.14 13.75
N ASN A 383 -23.12 1.71 13.68
CA ASN A 383 -22.86 3.13 13.92
C ASN A 383 -23.04 4.03 12.68
N LYS A 384 -23.39 3.47 11.52
CA LYS A 384 -23.50 4.17 10.21
C LYS A 384 -22.20 4.84 9.76
N ILE A 385 -21.08 4.24 10.13
CA ILE A 385 -19.71 4.66 9.80
C ILE A 385 -19.12 3.64 8.83
N LYS A 386 -18.26 4.07 7.91
CA LYS A 386 -17.55 3.15 7.01
C LYS A 386 -16.43 2.42 7.75
N SER A 387 -16.19 1.18 7.40
CA SER A 387 -15.01 0.42 7.82
C SER A 387 -13.83 0.71 6.88
N ARG A 388 -12.67 1.08 7.43
CA ARG A 388 -11.39 1.21 6.70
C ARG A 388 -10.33 0.40 7.43
N ALA A 389 -9.54 -0.39 6.71
CA ALA A 389 -8.53 -1.22 7.36
C ALA A 389 -7.39 -1.65 6.41
N GLN A 390 -6.19 -1.74 6.97
CA GLN A 390 -5.08 -2.52 6.40
C GLN A 390 -5.27 -4.00 6.75
N ALA A 391 -6.24 -4.62 6.08
CA ALA A 391 -6.75 -5.95 6.41
C ALA A 391 -5.88 -7.10 5.84
N TYR A 392 -4.57 -7.03 6.06
CA TYR A 392 -3.57 -8.02 5.66
C TYR A 392 -2.54 -8.21 6.79
N GLY A 393 -1.54 -9.06 6.56
CA GLY A 393 -0.46 -9.31 7.53
C GLY A 393 -0.30 -10.79 7.88
N ARG A 394 0.50 -11.05 8.92
CA ARG A 394 0.77 -12.41 9.39
C ARG A 394 -0.47 -13.00 10.06
N GLY A 395 -0.83 -14.21 9.63
CA GLY A 395 -1.93 -14.98 10.22
C GLY A 395 -3.33 -14.64 9.67
N TYR A 396 -3.41 -13.86 8.58
CA TYR A 396 -4.70 -13.51 7.97
C TYR A 396 -4.70 -13.66 6.43
N PHE A 397 -5.91 -13.73 5.86
CA PHE A 397 -6.13 -13.94 4.44
C PHE A 397 -5.67 -12.72 3.60
N PRO A 398 -4.85 -12.93 2.56
CA PRO A 398 -4.28 -11.82 1.77
C PRO A 398 -5.31 -11.09 0.90
N LEU A 399 -6.39 -11.76 0.46
CA LEU A 399 -7.44 -11.14 -0.36
C LEU A 399 -8.74 -10.97 0.42
N GLU A 400 -9.26 -12.06 0.99
CA GLU A 400 -10.56 -12.11 1.68
C GLU A 400 -10.64 -11.09 2.81
N GLY A 401 -9.51 -10.75 3.43
CA GLY A 401 -9.45 -9.72 4.46
C GLY A 401 -10.01 -8.37 4.02
N SER A 402 -9.93 -8.06 2.72
CA SER A 402 -10.45 -6.82 2.14
C SER A 402 -11.86 -6.95 1.57
N PHE A 403 -12.51 -8.12 1.62
CA PHE A 403 -13.81 -8.34 0.95
C PHE A 403 -14.97 -7.60 1.60
N GLU A 404 -15.01 -7.51 2.93
CA GLU A 404 -16.13 -6.89 3.66
C GLU A 404 -15.90 -5.44 4.07
N ILE A 405 -14.65 -4.95 3.98
CA ILE A 405 -14.24 -3.61 4.40
C ILE A 405 -14.73 -2.55 3.40
N ASP A 406 -15.44 -1.51 3.83
CA ASP A 406 -15.99 -0.49 2.92
C ASP A 406 -14.90 0.26 2.14
N ILE A 407 -13.77 0.52 2.80
CA ILE A 407 -12.59 1.20 2.24
C ILE A 407 -11.35 0.33 2.53
N PRO A 408 -11.01 -0.64 1.67
CA PRO A 408 -9.79 -1.42 1.87
C PRO A 408 -8.56 -0.53 1.68
N GLU A 409 -7.59 -0.67 2.58
CA GLU A 409 -6.38 0.14 2.57
C GLU A 409 -5.13 -0.66 2.17
N CYS A 410 -4.34 -0.06 1.28
CA CYS A 410 -3.01 -0.49 0.85
C CYS A 410 -1.89 0.25 1.62
N GLU A 411 -0.62 0.02 1.26
CA GLU A 411 0.52 0.67 1.91
C GLU A 411 1.74 0.81 0.98
N THR A 412 2.28 2.02 0.90
CA THR A 412 3.40 2.36 -0.01
C THR A 412 4.53 3.04 0.76
N TRP A 413 5.73 2.47 0.68
CA TRP A 413 6.92 2.98 1.40
C TRP A 413 7.93 3.66 0.48
N LEU A 414 8.53 4.73 1.00
CA LEU A 414 9.69 5.39 0.43
C LEU A 414 10.97 4.72 0.92
N LYS A 415 11.78 4.29 -0.04
CA LYS A 415 13.07 3.63 0.16
C LYS A 415 14.11 4.20 -0.79
N TYR A 416 15.39 4.06 -0.45
CA TYR A 416 16.48 4.41 -1.37
C TYR A 416 16.40 3.63 -2.68
N GLY A 417 16.78 4.29 -3.77
CA GLY A 417 16.77 3.74 -5.13
C GLY A 417 15.47 3.98 -5.91
N ILE A 418 14.45 4.64 -5.35
CA ILE A 418 13.28 5.07 -6.13
C ILE A 418 13.72 6.01 -7.27
N GLY A 419 13.24 5.75 -8.48
CA GLY A 419 13.65 6.37 -9.72
C GLY A 419 14.90 5.76 -10.37
N GLU A 420 15.64 4.90 -9.67
CA GLU A 420 16.93 4.38 -10.15
C GLU A 420 16.83 3.00 -10.81
N ASP A 421 17.81 2.71 -11.68
CA ASP A 421 17.95 1.40 -12.31
C ASP A 421 18.36 0.34 -11.28
N ILE A 422 17.48 -0.66 -11.05
CA ILE A 422 17.75 -1.82 -10.19
C ILE A 422 17.63 -3.08 -11.04
N SER A 423 18.64 -3.96 -11.00
CA SER A 423 18.58 -5.25 -11.69
C SER A 423 17.59 -6.20 -11.01
N GLU A 424 16.95 -7.08 -11.78
CA GLU A 424 16.04 -8.09 -11.22
C GLU A 424 16.74 -9.05 -10.23
N GLU A 425 18.05 -9.29 -10.39
CA GLU A 425 18.84 -10.05 -9.42
C GLU A 425 18.81 -9.40 -8.04
N LYS A 426 19.06 -8.08 -7.97
CA LYS A 426 18.99 -7.31 -6.73
C LYS A 426 17.57 -7.26 -6.17
N PHE A 427 16.55 -7.27 -7.04
CA PHE A 427 15.17 -7.39 -6.61
C PHE A 427 14.89 -8.71 -5.87
N THR A 428 15.32 -9.85 -6.40
CA THR A 428 15.08 -11.13 -5.71
C THR A 428 15.78 -11.24 -4.36
N GLN A 429 16.81 -10.42 -4.11
CA GLN A 429 17.43 -10.27 -2.79
C GLN A 429 16.60 -9.37 -1.86
N TYR A 430 15.98 -8.32 -2.40
CA TYR A 430 15.16 -7.35 -1.68
C TYR A 430 13.86 -7.05 -2.45
N PRO A 431 12.84 -7.93 -2.36
CA PRO A 431 11.67 -7.89 -3.25
C PRO A 431 10.76 -6.66 -3.06
N TRP A 432 11.09 -5.74 -2.14
CA TRP A 432 10.46 -4.43 -2.01
C TRP A 432 11.17 -3.30 -2.80
N HIS A 433 12.30 -3.56 -3.48
CA HIS A 433 13.09 -2.54 -4.19
C HIS A 433 13.11 -2.78 -5.71
N LEU A 434 12.17 -2.18 -6.46
CA LEU A 434 12.18 -2.18 -7.93
C LEU A 434 12.61 -0.84 -8.55
N GLY A 435 13.02 0.12 -7.73
CA GLY A 435 13.25 1.50 -8.15
C GLY A 435 11.97 2.22 -8.60
N ARG A 436 10.81 1.55 -8.59
CA ARG A 436 9.50 2.11 -9.00
C ARG A 436 8.67 2.62 -7.83
N GLY A 437 9.01 2.24 -6.60
CA GLY A 437 8.18 2.40 -5.40
C GLY A 437 7.71 1.05 -4.85
N ASN A 438 7.75 0.87 -3.53
CA ASN A 438 7.33 -0.38 -2.89
C ASN A 438 5.80 -0.44 -2.83
N THR A 439 5.21 -1.41 -3.53
CA THR A 439 3.75 -1.54 -3.68
C THR A 439 3.27 -2.99 -3.59
N MET A 440 4.04 -3.85 -2.90
CA MET A 440 3.79 -5.29 -2.94
C MET A 440 2.38 -5.68 -2.49
N ILE A 441 1.98 -5.23 -1.31
CA ILE A 441 0.67 -5.58 -0.76
C ILE A 441 -0.49 -4.92 -1.53
N ASN A 442 -0.24 -3.76 -2.16
CA ASN A 442 -1.25 -2.99 -2.87
C ASN A 442 -1.91 -3.81 -3.97
N LYS A 443 -1.15 -4.66 -4.68
CA LYS A 443 -1.74 -5.44 -5.76
C LYS A 443 -2.67 -6.54 -5.24
N LEU A 444 -2.43 -7.09 -4.05
CA LEU A 444 -3.34 -8.05 -3.40
C LEU A 444 -4.62 -7.35 -2.94
N VAL A 445 -4.48 -6.24 -2.22
CA VAL A 445 -5.61 -5.46 -1.68
C VAL A 445 -6.49 -4.89 -2.79
N SER A 446 -5.90 -4.28 -3.82
CA SER A 446 -6.64 -3.76 -4.96
C SER A 446 -7.34 -4.85 -5.76
N SER A 447 -6.72 -6.02 -5.94
CA SER A 447 -7.37 -7.17 -6.59
C SER A 447 -8.60 -7.62 -5.81
N ALA A 448 -8.50 -7.68 -4.48
CA ALA A 448 -9.64 -8.00 -3.62
C ALA A 448 -10.76 -6.94 -3.71
N ALA A 449 -10.40 -5.67 -3.72
CA ALA A 449 -11.33 -4.56 -3.89
C ALA A 449 -12.04 -4.63 -5.26
N HIS A 450 -11.27 -4.92 -6.31
CA HIS A 450 -11.74 -5.11 -7.67
C HIS A 450 -12.74 -6.26 -7.80
N LEU A 451 -12.44 -7.42 -7.21
CA LEU A 451 -13.34 -8.58 -7.16
C LEU A 451 -14.68 -8.28 -6.48
N LYS A 452 -14.74 -7.23 -5.64
CA LYS A 452 -15.94 -6.74 -4.97
C LYS A 452 -16.47 -5.41 -5.51
N ASP A 453 -16.03 -5.02 -6.71
CA ASP A 453 -16.43 -3.79 -7.42
C ASP A 453 -16.28 -2.49 -6.60
N LYS A 454 -15.32 -2.47 -5.67
CA LYS A 454 -14.99 -1.29 -4.88
C LYS A 454 -14.14 -0.34 -5.70
N LYS A 455 -14.53 0.93 -5.72
CA LYS A 455 -13.83 2.01 -6.43
C LYS A 455 -13.01 2.91 -5.52
N LEU A 456 -13.28 2.88 -4.21
CA LEU A 456 -12.54 3.64 -3.21
C LEU A 456 -11.56 2.69 -2.53
N ILE A 457 -10.31 2.73 -2.98
CA ILE A 457 -9.21 1.90 -2.50
C ILE A 457 -8.18 2.86 -1.93
N SER A 458 -8.08 2.91 -0.61
CA SER A 458 -7.16 3.84 0.03
C SER A 458 -5.74 3.25 0.12
N SER A 459 -4.76 4.10 0.41
CA SER A 459 -3.40 3.66 0.74
C SER A 459 -2.85 4.58 1.80
N GLU A 460 -2.27 4.00 2.85
CA GLU A 460 -1.17 4.67 3.55
C GLU A 460 -0.06 4.89 2.52
N GLU A 461 0.10 6.12 2.04
CA GLU A 461 0.97 6.42 0.89
C GLU A 461 2.18 7.24 1.35
N LEU A 462 3.37 6.87 0.85
CA LEU A 462 4.63 7.59 1.05
C LEU A 462 5.25 7.48 2.45
N THR A 463 4.99 6.38 3.16
CA THR A 463 5.60 6.09 4.46
C THR A 463 7.13 6.14 4.38
N ASN A 464 7.74 7.04 5.14
CA ASN A 464 9.17 7.34 5.00
C ASN A 464 9.88 7.27 6.34
N THR A 465 10.67 6.22 6.55
CA THR A 465 11.55 6.08 7.73
C THR A 465 13.04 6.16 7.38
N ASP A 466 13.36 6.22 6.09
CA ASP A 466 14.71 5.97 5.58
C ASP A 466 15.32 7.24 4.97
N MET A 467 14.51 8.08 4.34
CA MET A 467 14.92 9.25 3.57
C MET A 467 14.38 10.56 4.14
N VAL A 468 14.07 10.61 5.43
CA VAL A 468 13.47 11.80 6.07
C VAL A 468 14.36 13.02 5.86
N PHE A 469 13.76 14.15 5.43
CA PHE A 469 14.38 15.41 4.99
C PHE A 469 14.96 15.42 3.57
N ASN A 470 15.01 14.27 2.89
CA ASN A 470 15.51 14.11 1.52
C ASN A 470 14.39 13.77 0.51
N GLU A 471 13.15 13.68 0.97
CA GLU A 471 12.01 13.56 0.08
C GLU A 471 11.88 14.76 -0.89
N THR A 472 11.51 14.46 -2.13
CA THR A 472 11.18 15.45 -3.17
C THR A 472 9.80 15.15 -3.74
N LEU A 473 9.14 16.17 -4.33
CA LEU A 473 7.88 15.96 -5.03
C LEU A 473 8.03 14.98 -6.21
N GLU A 474 9.20 14.93 -6.84
CA GLU A 474 9.50 13.95 -7.89
C GLU A 474 9.50 12.51 -7.36
N ILE A 475 10.17 12.25 -6.22
CA ILE A 475 10.14 10.93 -5.57
C ILE A 475 8.71 10.57 -5.16
N PHE A 476 7.96 11.53 -4.60
CA PHE A 476 6.55 11.33 -4.26
C PHE A 476 5.73 10.94 -5.49
N LYS A 477 5.94 11.60 -6.62
CA LYS A 477 5.26 11.27 -7.87
C LYS A 477 5.59 9.88 -8.37
N ILE A 478 6.87 9.49 -8.42
CA ILE A 478 7.27 8.15 -8.87
C ILE A 478 6.59 7.07 -8.02
N ALA A 479 6.65 7.21 -6.69
CA ALA A 479 6.07 6.26 -5.76
C ALA A 479 4.53 6.23 -5.81
N GLY A 480 3.87 7.40 -5.76
CA GLY A 480 2.40 7.47 -5.80
C GLY A 480 1.80 7.06 -7.16
N ASP A 481 2.53 7.29 -8.25
CA ASP A 481 2.15 6.79 -9.57
C ASP A 481 2.21 5.26 -9.62
N GLN A 482 3.22 4.65 -9.01
CA GLN A 482 3.29 3.19 -8.86
C GLN A 482 2.15 2.66 -7.98
N SER A 483 1.79 3.35 -6.89
CA SER A 483 0.59 3.00 -6.10
C SER A 483 -0.67 3.01 -6.96
N THR A 484 -0.80 3.97 -7.88
CA THR A 484 -1.93 4.07 -8.81
C THR A 484 -1.95 2.91 -9.82
N ILE A 485 -0.79 2.53 -10.37
CA ILE A 485 -0.65 1.34 -11.24
C ILE A 485 -1.05 0.07 -10.50
N SER A 486 -0.68 -0.04 -9.23
CA SER A 486 -1.06 -1.20 -8.43
C SER A 486 -2.57 -1.28 -8.15
N GLY A 487 -3.31 -0.17 -8.26
CA GLY A 487 -4.78 -0.12 -8.14
C GLY A 487 -5.32 0.85 -7.09
N VAL A 488 -4.46 1.65 -6.43
CA VAL A 488 -4.88 2.64 -5.43
C VAL A 488 -5.63 3.80 -6.09
N THR A 489 -6.74 4.24 -5.48
CA THR A 489 -7.57 5.36 -5.99
C THR A 489 -7.73 6.52 -5.01
N HIS A 490 -7.27 6.38 -3.76
CA HIS A 490 -7.33 7.45 -2.75
C HIS A 490 -6.10 7.42 -1.83
N PRO A 491 -5.18 8.39 -1.95
CA PRO A 491 -4.00 8.41 -1.08
C PRO A 491 -4.29 9.02 0.30
N VAL A 492 -3.71 8.43 1.34
CA VAL A 492 -3.63 8.94 2.71
C VAL A 492 -2.15 9.09 3.04
N PHE A 493 -1.62 10.31 2.95
CA PHE A 493 -0.17 10.52 3.10
C PHE A 493 0.30 10.27 4.52
N HIS A 494 1.35 9.47 4.65
CA HIS A 494 2.00 9.15 5.91
C HIS A 494 3.27 10.00 6.12
N GLY A 495 3.29 10.93 7.07
CA GLY A 495 2.17 11.44 7.86
C GLY A 495 2.43 12.89 8.30
N PHE A 496 1.38 13.57 8.75
CA PHE A 496 1.46 14.92 9.30
C PHE A 496 1.60 14.81 10.82
N ASN A 497 2.72 15.26 11.37
CA ASN A 497 2.97 15.19 12.81
C ASN A 497 2.40 16.43 13.49
N TYR A 498 1.49 16.27 14.47
CA TYR A 498 1.10 17.40 15.32
C TYR A 498 2.35 17.95 16.00
N SER A 499 2.63 19.23 15.78
CA SER A 499 3.83 19.88 16.31
C SER A 499 3.56 21.37 16.52
N PRO A 500 3.47 21.85 17.77
CA PRO A 500 3.28 23.27 18.07
C PRO A 500 4.35 24.17 17.39
N PRO A 501 4.01 25.40 16.98
CA PRO A 501 4.93 26.33 16.32
C PRO A 501 6.18 26.60 17.16
N GLU A 502 6.01 26.69 18.47
CA GLU A 502 7.06 26.96 19.45
C GLU A 502 8.00 25.75 19.69
N ALA A 503 7.65 24.56 19.22
CA ALA A 503 8.51 23.39 19.31
C ALA A 503 9.81 23.65 18.53
N ALA A 504 10.94 23.38 19.19
CA ALA A 504 12.26 23.55 18.62
C ALA A 504 12.38 22.83 17.28
N PHE A 505 13.02 23.47 16.30
CA PHE A 505 13.24 22.88 14.98
C PHE A 505 13.92 21.49 15.11
N PRO A 506 13.48 20.45 14.37
CA PRO A 506 12.47 20.43 13.29
C PRO A 506 11.02 20.25 13.74
N GLY A 507 10.73 20.29 15.04
CA GLY A 507 9.40 20.01 15.61
C GLY A 507 9.28 18.58 16.13
N TRP A 508 8.05 18.20 16.48
CA TRP A 508 7.75 16.85 16.95
C TRP A 508 7.60 15.89 15.77
N ILE A 509 8.40 14.82 15.76
CA ILE A 509 8.44 13.84 14.66
C ILE A 509 8.48 12.43 15.25
N THR A 510 7.35 11.73 15.20
CA THR A 510 7.23 10.33 15.62
C THR A 510 7.63 9.41 14.48
N TYR A 511 6.98 9.58 13.33
CA TYR A 511 7.36 8.93 12.08
C TYR A 511 7.67 9.94 11.00
N GLY A 512 8.49 9.53 10.04
CA GLY A 512 8.91 10.38 8.94
C GLY A 512 7.88 10.49 7.81
N GLY A 513 8.30 11.19 6.75
CA GLY A 513 7.43 12.04 5.96
C GLY A 513 7.38 13.39 6.64
N TYR A 514 8.34 14.28 6.34
CA TYR A 514 8.42 15.61 6.95
C TYR A 514 7.45 16.56 6.24
N LEU A 515 6.17 16.22 6.30
CA LEU A 515 5.07 16.96 5.70
C LEU A 515 4.61 18.04 6.67
N ASN A 516 5.28 19.18 6.69
CA ASN A 516 4.87 20.36 7.45
C ASN A 516 5.44 21.65 6.83
N GLU A 517 5.00 22.79 7.34
CA GLU A 517 5.38 24.13 6.89
C GLU A 517 6.86 24.49 7.12
N LYS A 518 7.58 23.72 7.95
CA LYS A 518 9.03 23.85 8.14
C LYS A 518 9.81 23.10 7.05
N ASN A 519 9.16 22.37 6.14
CA ASN A 519 9.80 21.76 4.99
C ASN A 519 9.89 22.74 3.80
N THR A 520 11.09 22.90 3.25
CA THR A 520 11.37 23.71 2.05
C THR A 520 10.40 23.48 0.87
N MET A 521 9.92 22.26 0.65
CA MET A 521 8.98 21.97 -0.44
C MET A 521 7.51 22.24 -0.12
N TRP A 522 7.16 22.50 1.14
CA TRP A 522 5.76 22.67 1.58
C TRP A 522 4.98 23.73 0.79
N PRO A 523 5.55 24.91 0.45
CA PRO A 523 4.84 25.92 -0.36
C PRO A 523 4.41 25.40 -1.75
N TYR A 524 5.01 24.32 -2.23
CA TYR A 524 4.73 23.72 -3.53
C TYR A 524 3.97 22.40 -3.43
N PHE A 525 3.76 21.87 -2.22
CA PHE A 525 3.15 20.56 -2.01
C PHE A 525 1.76 20.48 -2.65
N LYS A 526 1.04 21.61 -2.72
CA LYS A 526 -0.26 21.71 -3.39
C LYS A 526 -0.22 21.30 -4.88
N HIS A 527 0.91 21.48 -5.58
CA HIS A 527 1.05 20.99 -6.95
C HIS A 527 0.91 19.47 -7.02
N TYR A 528 1.51 18.76 -6.06
CA TYR A 528 1.40 17.31 -5.97
C TYR A 528 0.00 16.89 -5.51
N THR A 529 -0.58 17.55 -4.50
CA THR A 529 -1.92 17.17 -4.01
C THR A 529 -3.00 17.42 -5.07
N ASP A 530 -2.94 18.51 -5.83
CA ASP A 530 -3.87 18.75 -6.95
C ASP A 530 -3.70 17.71 -8.06
N TYR A 531 -2.46 17.33 -8.40
CA TYR A 531 -2.17 16.25 -9.34
C TYR A 531 -2.83 14.93 -8.90
N ARG A 532 -2.60 14.50 -7.65
CA ARG A 532 -3.20 13.28 -7.09
C ARG A 532 -4.73 13.38 -7.04
N THR A 533 -5.27 14.53 -6.67
CA THR A 533 -6.73 14.76 -6.60
C THR A 533 -7.40 14.50 -7.95
N ARG A 534 -6.83 14.99 -9.05
CA ARG A 534 -7.42 14.79 -10.38
C ARG A 534 -7.43 13.33 -10.80
N LEU A 535 -6.36 12.59 -10.49
CA LEU A 535 -6.30 11.15 -10.73
C LEU A 535 -7.31 10.39 -9.86
N SER A 536 -7.32 10.63 -8.55
CA SER A 536 -8.29 10.04 -7.62
C SER A 536 -9.73 10.27 -8.09
N ALA A 537 -10.06 11.50 -8.50
CA ALA A 537 -11.41 11.87 -8.91
C ALA A 537 -11.92 11.07 -10.11
N VAL A 538 -11.10 10.91 -11.16
CA VAL A 538 -11.51 10.17 -12.36
C VAL A 538 -11.45 8.66 -12.19
N LEU A 539 -10.45 8.14 -11.47
CA LEU A 539 -10.30 6.71 -11.25
C LEU A 539 -11.42 6.17 -10.35
N GLN A 540 -11.89 6.94 -9.37
CA GLN A 540 -13.06 6.57 -8.56
C GLN A 540 -14.39 6.60 -9.31
N GLN A 541 -14.46 7.17 -10.52
CA GLN A 541 -15.65 7.03 -11.39
C GLN A 541 -15.60 5.74 -12.21
N ALA A 542 -14.42 5.18 -12.42
CA ALA A 542 -14.18 4.11 -13.37
C ALA A 542 -13.91 2.76 -12.69
N THR A 543 -13.94 1.70 -13.50
CA THR A 543 -13.57 0.34 -13.08
C THR A 543 -12.29 -0.06 -13.79
N MET A 544 -11.27 -0.48 -13.04
CA MET A 544 -10.02 -1.00 -13.61
C MET A 544 -10.33 -2.26 -14.44
N PHE A 545 -9.79 -2.35 -15.66
CA PHE A 545 -9.94 -3.53 -16.52
C PHE A 545 -8.80 -4.51 -16.24
N ALA A 546 -9.14 -5.79 -16.03
CA ALA A 546 -8.19 -6.90 -15.98
C ALA A 546 -8.85 -8.15 -16.55
N ASP A 547 -8.11 -8.89 -17.37
CA ASP A 547 -8.59 -10.08 -18.09
C ASP A 547 -7.74 -11.33 -17.85
N ILE A 548 -6.72 -11.18 -17.00
CA ILE A 548 -5.81 -12.24 -16.53
C ILE A 548 -5.96 -12.37 -15.00
N ALA A 549 -6.08 -13.59 -14.52
CA ALA A 549 -6.04 -13.91 -13.09
C ALA A 549 -4.68 -14.51 -12.70
N LEU A 550 -4.23 -14.26 -11.47
CA LEU A 550 -3.02 -14.86 -10.88
C LEU A 550 -3.39 -15.61 -9.59
N LEU A 551 -3.01 -16.88 -9.47
CA LEU A 551 -3.07 -17.63 -8.22
C LEU A 551 -1.65 -17.80 -7.68
N ALA A 552 -1.37 -17.20 -6.52
CA ALA A 552 -0.12 -17.35 -5.79
C ALA A 552 -0.19 -18.60 -4.87
N PRO A 553 0.95 -19.20 -4.50
CA PRO A 553 0.99 -20.48 -3.79
C PRO A 553 0.84 -20.29 -2.28
N PHE A 554 -0.17 -19.53 -1.84
CA PHE A 554 -0.33 -19.17 -0.43
C PHE A 554 -0.52 -20.38 0.48
N ALA A 555 -1.23 -21.43 0.03
CA ALA A 555 -1.41 -22.66 0.79
C ALA A 555 -0.07 -23.40 1.02
N ASP A 556 0.76 -23.49 -0.02
CA ASP A 556 2.10 -24.05 0.08
C ASP A 556 2.98 -23.18 1.00
N GLN A 557 2.95 -21.86 0.82
CA GLN A 557 3.70 -20.93 1.68
C GLN A 557 3.31 -21.05 3.16
N TRP A 558 2.02 -21.18 3.47
CA TRP A 558 1.54 -21.32 4.85
C TRP A 558 1.97 -22.67 5.45
N SER A 559 2.00 -23.72 4.64
CA SER A 559 2.53 -25.03 5.04
C SER A 559 4.02 -24.94 5.38
N GLU A 560 4.81 -24.24 4.59
CA GLU A 560 6.28 -24.24 4.71
C GLU A 560 6.85 -23.18 5.67
N TYR A 561 6.23 -22.00 5.69
CA TYR A 561 6.76 -20.80 6.35
C TYR A 561 5.72 -20.06 7.20
N GLY A 562 4.44 -20.45 7.15
CA GLY A 562 3.34 -19.65 7.70
C GLY A 562 2.99 -18.45 6.82
N ALA A 563 1.99 -17.68 7.23
CA ALA A 563 1.55 -16.50 6.48
C ALA A 563 2.61 -15.38 6.46
N GLN A 564 2.94 -14.86 5.25
CA GLN A 564 3.92 -13.79 5.01
C GLN A 564 3.28 -12.70 4.10
N ASN A 565 2.16 -12.13 4.54
CA ASN A 565 1.35 -11.19 3.74
C ASN A 565 1.42 -9.75 4.28
N GLU A 566 2.53 -9.40 4.93
CA GLU A 566 2.81 -8.05 5.42
C GLU A 566 3.33 -7.16 4.27
N PRO A 567 3.40 -5.83 4.42
CA PRO A 567 3.78 -4.91 3.34
C PRO A 567 5.25 -5.06 2.91
N PHE A 568 6.11 -5.53 3.82
CA PHE A 568 7.51 -5.89 3.61
C PHE A 568 7.76 -7.32 4.13
N PRO A 569 7.26 -8.35 3.43
CA PRO A 569 7.42 -9.73 3.86
C PRO A 569 8.90 -10.09 3.95
N THR A 570 9.28 -10.73 5.06
CA THR A 570 10.65 -11.24 5.23
C THR A 570 10.99 -12.28 4.16
N LEU A 571 9.96 -12.99 3.66
CA LEU A 571 10.06 -13.97 2.60
C LEU A 571 8.91 -13.80 1.62
N VAL A 572 9.23 -13.70 0.34
CA VAL A 572 8.29 -13.78 -0.77
C VAL A 572 8.49 -15.15 -1.42
N SER A 573 7.44 -15.98 -1.48
CA SER A 573 7.52 -17.32 -2.07
C SER A 573 6.52 -17.51 -3.22
N PRO A 574 6.98 -17.76 -4.46
CA PRO A 574 8.37 -17.67 -4.90
C PRO A 574 8.83 -16.21 -5.02
N ALA A 575 10.14 -15.97 -4.92
CA ALA A 575 10.72 -14.61 -4.88
C ALA A 575 10.39 -13.73 -6.10
N TYR A 576 9.98 -14.32 -7.23
CA TYR A 576 9.64 -13.63 -8.47
C TYR A 576 8.15 -13.35 -8.65
N GLN A 577 7.26 -13.73 -7.73
CA GLN A 577 5.80 -13.64 -7.96
C GLN A 577 5.33 -12.24 -8.37
N MET A 578 5.97 -11.18 -7.84
CA MET A 578 5.59 -9.80 -8.15
C MET A 578 6.03 -9.34 -9.54
N LEU A 579 7.11 -9.92 -10.08
CA LEU A 579 7.55 -9.63 -11.44
C LEU A 579 6.52 -10.11 -12.47
N ILE A 580 5.67 -11.08 -12.13
CA ILE A 580 4.63 -11.59 -13.02
C ILE A 580 3.58 -10.50 -13.32
N TRP A 581 2.98 -9.91 -12.29
CA TRP A 581 1.94 -8.90 -12.52
C TRP A 581 2.53 -7.63 -13.15
N GLU A 582 3.74 -7.22 -12.76
CA GLU A 582 4.42 -6.08 -13.39
C GLU A 582 4.69 -6.33 -14.87
N SER A 583 5.18 -7.53 -15.22
CA SER A 583 5.43 -7.91 -16.61
C SER A 583 4.16 -7.91 -17.45
N VAL A 584 3.02 -8.32 -16.88
CA VAL A 584 1.71 -8.22 -17.53
C VAL A 584 1.37 -6.76 -17.85
N HIS A 585 1.56 -5.86 -16.89
CA HIS A 585 1.26 -4.42 -17.02
C HIS A 585 2.22 -3.72 -17.98
N GLN A 586 3.50 -4.11 -18.01
CA GLN A 586 4.53 -3.62 -18.94
C GLN A 586 4.30 -4.05 -20.39
N ASN A 587 3.49 -5.09 -20.63
CA ASN A 587 3.22 -5.66 -21.94
C ASN A 587 1.80 -5.40 -22.46
N GLY A 588 1.03 -4.49 -21.82
CA GLY A 588 -0.24 -4.02 -22.37
C GLY A 588 -1.48 -4.84 -21.99
N ASN A 589 -1.34 -5.76 -21.04
CA ASN A 589 -2.43 -6.45 -20.36
C ASN A 589 -2.55 -5.93 -18.91
N ALA A 590 -3.56 -6.41 -18.19
CA ALA A 590 -3.70 -6.19 -16.76
C ALA A 590 -4.23 -7.47 -16.10
N CYS A 591 -3.92 -7.62 -14.81
CA CYS A 591 -4.29 -8.80 -14.05
C CYS A 591 -4.80 -8.44 -12.67
N ASP A 592 -5.49 -9.39 -12.03
CA ASP A 592 -5.82 -9.39 -10.60
C ASP A 592 -5.32 -10.70 -9.97
N TYR A 593 -4.93 -10.65 -8.71
CA TYR A 593 -4.80 -11.88 -7.91
C TYR A 593 -6.19 -12.44 -7.61
N VAL A 594 -6.28 -13.77 -7.59
CA VAL A 594 -7.46 -14.52 -7.15
C VAL A 594 -7.05 -15.55 -6.09
N SER A 595 -8.00 -15.97 -5.27
CA SER A 595 -7.83 -17.07 -4.32
C SER A 595 -8.56 -18.32 -4.80
N GLU A 596 -8.31 -19.44 -4.13
CA GLU A 596 -9.08 -20.68 -4.35
C GLU A 596 -10.57 -20.48 -4.10
N ARG A 597 -10.96 -19.73 -3.06
CA ARG A 597 -12.37 -19.38 -2.77
C ARG A 597 -13.01 -18.62 -3.93
N VAL A 598 -12.30 -17.63 -4.49
CA VAL A 598 -12.76 -16.89 -5.67
C VAL A 598 -12.96 -17.81 -6.87
N ILE A 599 -12.03 -18.74 -7.12
CA ILE A 599 -12.15 -19.71 -8.22
C ILE A 599 -13.34 -20.64 -8.00
N GLN A 600 -13.54 -21.14 -6.78
CA GLN A 600 -14.64 -22.01 -6.42
C GLN A 600 -16.01 -21.34 -6.60
N ASP A 601 -16.12 -20.08 -6.18
CA ASP A 601 -17.34 -19.27 -6.26
C ASP A 601 -17.61 -18.71 -7.68
N SER A 602 -16.70 -18.93 -8.64
CA SER A 602 -16.83 -18.38 -9.99
C SER A 602 -17.79 -19.16 -10.89
N GLU A 603 -18.52 -18.43 -11.75
CA GLU A 603 -19.22 -19.01 -12.89
C GLU A 603 -18.22 -19.27 -14.02
N ILE A 604 -18.26 -20.49 -14.57
CA ILE A 604 -17.43 -20.88 -15.71
C ILE A 604 -18.29 -20.97 -16.96
N LYS A 605 -18.01 -20.13 -17.96
CA LYS A 605 -18.81 -20.10 -19.19
C LYS A 605 -18.03 -19.63 -20.39
N LYS A 606 -18.06 -20.43 -21.47
CA LYS A 606 -17.43 -20.10 -22.78
C LYS A 606 -15.96 -19.68 -22.65
N GLY A 607 -15.20 -20.38 -21.80
CA GLY A 607 -13.78 -20.14 -21.60
C GLY A 607 -13.45 -18.95 -20.71
N PHE A 608 -14.42 -18.49 -19.91
CA PHE A 608 -14.21 -17.42 -18.95
C PHE A 608 -14.52 -17.88 -17.52
N LEU A 609 -13.66 -17.47 -16.60
CA LEU A 609 -13.86 -17.52 -15.16
C LEU A 609 -14.43 -16.17 -14.74
N THR A 610 -15.65 -16.17 -14.21
CA THR A 610 -16.41 -14.95 -13.90
C THR A 610 -16.73 -14.90 -12.41
N TYR A 611 -16.28 -13.84 -11.73
CA TYR A 611 -16.56 -13.58 -10.33
C TYR A 611 -17.14 -12.17 -10.18
N GLY A 612 -18.41 -12.07 -9.78
CA GLY A 612 -19.12 -10.79 -9.82
C GLY A 612 -19.09 -10.19 -11.23
N ASN A 613 -18.62 -8.94 -11.36
CA ASN A 613 -18.44 -8.28 -12.66
C ASN A 613 -17.04 -8.53 -13.28
N ARG A 614 -16.16 -9.28 -12.61
CA ARG A 614 -14.83 -9.62 -13.11
C ARG A 614 -14.87 -10.84 -14.00
N LYS A 615 -14.06 -10.83 -15.05
CA LYS A 615 -14.08 -11.85 -16.09
C LYS A 615 -12.68 -12.08 -16.64
N TYR A 616 -12.19 -13.31 -16.49
CA TYR A 616 -10.83 -13.70 -16.85
C TYR A 616 -10.85 -14.82 -17.89
N HIS A 617 -10.05 -14.72 -18.95
CA HIS A 617 -9.88 -15.79 -19.95
C HIS A 617 -8.59 -16.58 -19.78
N THR A 618 -7.65 -16.03 -19.00
CA THR A 618 -6.35 -16.62 -18.71
C THR A 618 -6.09 -16.60 -17.20
N LEU A 619 -5.56 -17.70 -16.67
CA LEU A 619 -5.11 -17.84 -15.28
C LEU A 619 -3.65 -18.29 -15.26
N PHE A 620 -2.80 -17.64 -14.46
CA PHE A 620 -1.46 -18.12 -14.15
C PHE A 620 -1.44 -18.71 -12.73
N LEU A 621 -0.91 -19.92 -12.58
CA LEU A 621 -0.59 -20.55 -11.30
C LEU A 621 0.92 -20.34 -11.06
N ILE A 622 1.26 -19.51 -10.08
CA ILE A 622 2.64 -19.15 -9.77
C ILE A 622 3.21 -20.21 -8.80
N GLU A 623 3.91 -21.22 -9.33
CA GLU A 623 4.55 -22.27 -8.52
C GLU A 623 3.60 -22.96 -7.51
N VAL A 624 2.34 -23.13 -7.93
CA VAL A 624 1.31 -23.75 -7.09
C VAL A 624 1.47 -25.27 -7.14
N HIS A 625 1.73 -25.88 -5.99
CA HIS A 625 1.82 -27.32 -5.86
C HIS A 625 0.56 -27.92 -5.23
N SER A 626 -0.07 -27.19 -4.30
CA SER A 626 -1.26 -27.64 -3.58
C SER A 626 -2.51 -26.93 -4.08
N LEU A 627 -3.58 -27.68 -4.31
CA LEU A 627 -4.93 -27.15 -4.59
C LEU A 627 -5.98 -27.88 -3.74
N ASP A 628 -7.04 -27.19 -3.35
CA ASP A 628 -8.25 -27.86 -2.92
C ASP A 628 -8.88 -28.66 -4.07
N THR A 629 -9.47 -29.80 -3.74
CA THR A 629 -10.11 -30.70 -4.70
C THR A 629 -11.21 -30.03 -5.52
N ALA A 630 -11.99 -29.13 -4.90
CA ALA A 630 -13.04 -28.37 -5.58
C ALA A 630 -12.43 -27.32 -6.53
N THR A 631 -11.32 -26.68 -6.14
CA THR A 631 -10.57 -25.77 -7.02
C THR A 631 -10.05 -26.50 -8.25
N ALA A 632 -9.43 -27.68 -8.07
CA ALA A 632 -8.93 -28.49 -9.18
C ALA A 632 -10.06 -28.89 -10.16
N GLY A 633 -11.23 -29.27 -9.64
CA GLY A 633 -12.43 -29.52 -10.44
C GLY A 633 -12.90 -28.28 -11.21
N LYS A 634 -12.94 -27.11 -10.56
CA LYS A 634 -13.31 -25.84 -11.21
C LYS A 634 -12.31 -25.39 -12.28
N LEU A 635 -11.02 -25.62 -12.07
CA LEU A 635 -10.01 -25.37 -13.10
C LEU A 635 -10.19 -26.29 -14.30
N TYR A 636 -10.56 -27.56 -14.08
CA TYR A 636 -10.92 -28.45 -15.18
C TYR A 636 -12.14 -27.93 -15.96
N GLU A 637 -13.21 -27.49 -15.28
CA GLU A 637 -14.36 -26.85 -15.94
C GLU A 637 -13.91 -25.65 -16.80
N PHE A 638 -13.04 -24.80 -16.24
CA PHE A 638 -12.51 -23.62 -16.92
C PHE A 638 -11.75 -23.98 -18.19
N VAL A 639 -10.76 -24.88 -18.07
CA VAL A 639 -9.96 -25.37 -19.20
C VAL A 639 -10.87 -26.05 -20.24
N ASN A 640 -11.74 -26.96 -19.83
CA ASN A 640 -12.65 -27.68 -20.72
C ASN A 640 -13.54 -26.71 -21.52
N SER A 641 -14.02 -25.64 -20.88
CA SER A 641 -14.88 -24.63 -21.50
C SER A 641 -14.19 -23.68 -22.48
N GLY A 642 -12.85 -23.68 -22.56
CA GLY A 642 -12.09 -22.78 -23.44
C GLY A 642 -11.04 -21.91 -22.74
N GLY A 643 -11.04 -21.89 -21.40
CA GLY A 643 -10.11 -21.08 -20.62
C GLY A 643 -8.68 -21.59 -20.70
N ARG A 644 -7.71 -20.72 -20.42
CA ARG A 644 -6.29 -21.08 -20.43
C ARG A 644 -5.68 -20.97 -19.04
N VAL A 645 -4.95 -22.01 -18.63
CA VAL A 645 -4.20 -22.08 -17.38
C VAL A 645 -2.72 -22.28 -17.71
N PHE A 646 -1.89 -21.38 -17.19
CA PHE A 646 -0.44 -21.45 -17.27
C PHE A 646 0.13 -21.80 -15.89
N CYS A 647 0.71 -22.97 -15.76
CA CYS A 647 1.44 -23.42 -14.59
C CYS A 647 2.89 -22.95 -14.71
N ILE A 648 3.38 -22.11 -13.79
CA ILE A 648 4.78 -21.66 -13.79
C ILE A 648 5.58 -22.55 -12.84
N GLU A 649 6.65 -23.17 -13.35
CA GLU A 649 7.57 -24.12 -12.68
C GLU A 649 6.96 -25.43 -12.20
N ALA A 650 5.76 -25.39 -11.61
CA ALA A 650 5.10 -26.52 -10.97
C ALA A 650 3.70 -26.76 -11.55
N ILE A 651 3.36 -28.04 -11.72
CA ILE A 651 1.97 -28.48 -11.91
C ILE A 651 1.47 -28.94 -10.53
N PRO A 652 0.27 -28.52 -10.09
CA PRO A 652 -0.29 -29.00 -8.84
C PRO A 652 -0.37 -30.52 -8.80
N ASP A 653 0.03 -31.12 -7.68
CA ASP A 653 0.14 -32.58 -7.53
C ASP A 653 -0.49 -33.13 -6.24
N ARG A 654 -1.04 -32.24 -5.40
CA ARG A 654 -1.56 -32.59 -4.08
C ARG A 654 -2.57 -31.59 -3.53
N SER A 655 -3.20 -31.96 -2.42
CA SER A 655 -3.98 -31.08 -1.55
C SER A 655 -3.11 -30.48 -0.44
N ALA A 656 -3.58 -29.45 0.28
CA ALA A 656 -2.79 -28.80 1.35
C ALA A 656 -2.96 -29.41 2.76
N GLY A 657 -4.20 -29.70 3.20
CA GLY A 657 -4.47 -30.16 4.58
C GLY A 657 -4.15 -31.65 4.84
N TRP A 658 -4.25 -32.08 6.11
CA TRP A 658 -3.85 -33.43 6.54
C TRP A 658 -4.94 -34.50 6.42
N LYS A 659 -6.17 -34.18 6.84
CA LYS A 659 -7.28 -35.13 6.85
C LYS A 659 -7.54 -35.69 5.45
N ASP A 660 -7.62 -37.02 5.34
CA ASP A 660 -7.82 -37.76 4.09
C ASP A 660 -6.87 -37.37 2.94
N HIS A 661 -5.66 -36.85 3.24
CA HIS A 661 -4.78 -36.25 2.23
C HIS A 661 -4.45 -37.22 1.09
N GLN A 662 -4.27 -38.52 1.34
CA GLN A 662 -3.97 -39.48 0.27
C GLN A 662 -5.10 -39.56 -0.78
N ARG A 663 -6.35 -39.59 -0.33
CA ARG A 663 -7.53 -39.58 -1.21
C ARG A 663 -7.62 -38.25 -1.95
N ARG A 664 -7.45 -37.13 -1.25
CA ARG A 664 -7.56 -35.79 -1.84
C ARG A 664 -6.42 -35.47 -2.80
N ASP A 665 -5.21 -35.95 -2.52
CA ASP A 665 -4.06 -35.86 -3.43
C ASP A 665 -4.36 -36.62 -4.73
N GLN A 666 -4.90 -37.84 -4.63
CA GLN A 666 -5.33 -38.60 -5.81
C GLN A 666 -6.42 -37.86 -6.60
N GLU A 667 -7.41 -37.27 -5.93
CA GLU A 667 -8.46 -36.48 -6.60
C GLU A 667 -7.88 -35.26 -7.34
N VAL A 668 -6.93 -34.53 -6.75
CA VAL A 668 -6.22 -33.43 -7.42
C VAL A 668 -5.47 -33.96 -8.65
N GLN A 669 -4.72 -35.05 -8.51
CA GLN A 669 -3.98 -35.66 -9.61
C GLN A 669 -4.90 -36.10 -10.75
N ASP A 670 -6.05 -36.70 -10.45
CA ASP A 670 -7.04 -37.11 -11.44
C ASP A 670 -7.59 -35.93 -12.23
N TRP A 671 -7.86 -34.78 -11.59
CA TRP A 671 -8.25 -33.55 -12.28
C TRP A 671 -7.14 -32.98 -13.14
N ILE A 672 -5.90 -33.01 -12.66
CA ILE A 672 -4.73 -32.52 -13.38
C ILE A 672 -4.48 -33.36 -14.64
N ILE A 673 -4.59 -34.69 -14.56
CA ILE A 673 -4.51 -35.59 -15.72
C ILE A 673 -5.57 -35.23 -16.77
N LYS A 674 -6.82 -34.94 -16.35
CA LYS A 674 -7.87 -34.50 -17.27
C LYS A 674 -7.57 -33.15 -17.92
N MET A 675 -6.96 -32.20 -17.21
CA MET A 675 -6.54 -30.91 -17.77
C MET A 675 -5.39 -31.05 -18.76
N GLN A 676 -4.42 -31.94 -18.48
CA GLN A 676 -3.29 -32.24 -19.37
C GLN A 676 -3.71 -32.80 -20.74
N ALA A 677 -4.93 -33.34 -20.87
CA ALA A 677 -5.52 -33.70 -22.17
C ALA A 677 -5.77 -32.49 -23.09
N PHE A 678 -5.60 -31.25 -22.60
CA PHE A 678 -5.73 -30.01 -23.36
C PHE A 678 -4.39 -29.23 -23.41
N PRO A 679 -3.38 -29.70 -24.15
CA PRO A 679 -2.03 -29.14 -24.11
C PRO A 679 -1.92 -27.68 -24.59
N ASP A 680 -2.86 -27.19 -25.39
CA ASP A 680 -2.93 -25.78 -25.83
C ASP A 680 -3.62 -24.85 -24.82
N ARG A 681 -4.18 -25.42 -23.75
CA ARG A 681 -4.97 -24.71 -22.72
C ARG A 681 -4.44 -24.92 -21.30
N PHE A 682 -3.81 -26.04 -21.00
CA PHE A 682 -3.15 -26.31 -19.73
C PHE A 682 -1.65 -26.51 -19.97
N ILE A 683 -0.87 -25.49 -19.64
CA ILE A 683 0.50 -25.34 -20.14
C ILE A 683 1.46 -25.20 -18.96
N LEU A 684 2.53 -26.01 -18.94
CA LEU A 684 3.67 -25.81 -18.05
C LEU A 684 4.68 -24.84 -18.69
N LEU A 685 4.99 -23.78 -17.97
CA LEU A 685 6.01 -22.80 -18.31
C LEU A 685 7.20 -22.96 -17.38
N LYS A 686 8.40 -22.76 -17.92
CA LYS A 686 9.60 -22.58 -17.12
C LYS A 686 9.82 -21.10 -16.86
N LYS A 687 10.19 -20.75 -15.63
CA LYS A 687 10.60 -19.40 -15.27
C LYS A 687 11.92 -19.05 -15.96
N GLN A 688 12.10 -17.79 -16.29
CA GLN A 688 13.38 -17.25 -16.73
C GLN A 688 14.25 -16.93 -15.50
N ALA A 689 15.57 -16.89 -15.66
CA ALA A 689 16.47 -16.45 -14.58
C ALA A 689 16.41 -14.92 -14.35
N ALA A 690 16.16 -14.16 -15.41
CA ALA A 690 16.02 -12.70 -15.45
C ALA A 690 15.23 -12.29 -16.71
N ASP A 691 14.85 -11.02 -16.83
CA ASP A 691 14.00 -10.45 -17.89
C ASP A 691 12.60 -11.08 -17.92
N PHE A 692 11.88 -10.98 -16.80
CA PHE A 692 10.50 -11.46 -16.72
C PHE A 692 9.57 -10.71 -17.69
N MET A 693 9.88 -9.45 -17.99
CA MET A 693 9.16 -8.63 -18.97
C MET A 693 9.24 -9.24 -20.37
N GLY A 694 10.45 -9.57 -20.85
CA GLY A 694 10.68 -10.23 -22.14
C GLY A 694 10.17 -11.67 -22.17
N TRP A 695 10.27 -12.39 -21.06
CA TRP A 695 9.69 -13.73 -20.90
C TRP A 695 8.17 -13.71 -21.07
N TYR A 696 7.46 -12.80 -20.38
CA TYR A 696 6.02 -12.66 -20.54
C TYR A 696 5.65 -12.24 -21.97
N LYS A 697 6.41 -11.33 -22.60
CA LYS A 697 6.20 -10.96 -24.00
C LYS A 697 6.22 -12.17 -24.92
N THR A 698 7.20 -13.05 -24.74
CA THR A 698 7.33 -14.29 -25.53
C THR A 698 6.13 -15.22 -25.34
N ILE A 699 5.62 -15.33 -24.11
CA ILE A 699 4.41 -16.10 -23.80
C ILE A 699 3.18 -15.46 -24.44
N GLN A 700 3.03 -14.13 -24.32
CA GLN A 700 1.95 -13.35 -24.89
C GLN A 700 1.87 -13.57 -26.41
N GLU A 701 3.00 -13.49 -27.11
CA GLU A 701 3.09 -13.71 -28.56
C GLU A 701 2.83 -15.17 -28.94
N LYS A 702 3.50 -16.12 -28.27
CA LYS A 702 3.39 -17.56 -28.56
C LYS A 702 1.95 -18.07 -28.42
N TYR A 703 1.26 -17.68 -27.36
CA TYR A 703 -0.09 -18.15 -27.06
C TYR A 703 -1.19 -17.16 -27.45
N GLN A 704 -0.84 -16.08 -28.14
CA GLN A 704 -1.77 -15.06 -28.62
C GLN A 704 -2.64 -14.47 -27.50
N ILE A 705 -2.04 -14.22 -26.34
CA ILE A 705 -2.70 -13.46 -25.27
C ILE A 705 -2.84 -12.03 -25.77
N LYS A 706 -4.06 -11.58 -26.04
CA LYS A 706 -4.29 -10.30 -26.71
C LYS A 706 -4.14 -9.14 -25.71
N PRO A 707 -3.20 -8.20 -25.89
CA PRO A 707 -3.16 -6.98 -25.10
C PRO A 707 -4.28 -6.03 -25.53
N TYR A 708 -4.82 -5.26 -24.60
CA TYR A 708 -5.78 -4.19 -24.92
C TYR A 708 -5.06 -2.96 -25.50
N VAL A 709 -3.75 -2.82 -25.23
CA VAL A 709 -2.85 -1.86 -25.86
C VAL A 709 -1.53 -2.55 -26.18
N LYS A 710 -1.20 -2.70 -27.45
CA LYS A 710 0.09 -3.28 -27.85
C LYS A 710 1.19 -2.26 -27.59
N ILE A 711 2.17 -2.61 -26.75
CA ILE A 711 3.42 -1.87 -26.57
C ILE A 711 4.47 -2.55 -27.47
N HIS A 712 4.94 -1.87 -28.51
CA HIS A 712 5.83 -2.50 -29.51
C HIS A 712 7.20 -2.85 -28.92
N GLU A 713 7.71 -1.97 -28.07
CA GLU A 713 8.94 -2.17 -27.30
C GLU A 713 8.69 -1.91 -25.81
N PRO A 714 8.29 -2.94 -25.04
CA PRO A 714 8.21 -2.85 -23.59
C PRO A 714 9.53 -2.38 -22.99
N LYS A 715 9.45 -1.53 -21.98
CA LYS A 715 10.62 -1.01 -21.25
C LYS A 715 10.40 -1.26 -19.77
N THR A 716 11.48 -1.60 -19.09
CA THR A 716 11.50 -1.90 -17.66
C THR A 716 10.74 -0.82 -16.88
N PHE A 717 11.04 0.47 -17.07
CA PHE A 717 10.38 1.61 -16.39
C PHE A 717 8.98 2.01 -16.84
N VAL A 718 8.40 1.33 -17.82
CA VAL A 718 7.09 1.70 -18.37
C VAL A 718 6.02 0.70 -17.99
N THR A 719 5.09 1.12 -17.14
CA THR A 719 3.91 0.35 -16.76
C THR A 719 2.64 1.06 -17.23
N GLN A 720 1.55 0.30 -17.38
CA GLN A 720 0.26 0.87 -17.72
C GLN A 720 -0.91 0.14 -17.08
N VAL A 721 -2.01 0.85 -16.91
CA VAL A 721 -3.32 0.31 -16.53
C VAL A 721 -4.43 0.96 -17.35
N ARG A 722 -5.53 0.21 -17.52
CA ARG A 722 -6.74 0.69 -18.19
C ARG A 722 -7.92 0.73 -17.21
N TYR A 723 -8.69 1.80 -17.27
CA TYR A 723 -9.94 1.99 -16.55
C TYR A 723 -11.08 2.28 -17.53
N GLN A 724 -12.29 1.85 -17.19
CA GLN A 724 -13.46 1.96 -18.03
C GLN A 724 -14.60 2.66 -17.30
N VAL A 725 -15.27 3.60 -17.96
CA VAL A 725 -16.46 4.29 -17.43
C VAL A 725 -17.35 4.73 -18.58
N ASP A 726 -18.61 4.31 -18.57
CA ASP A 726 -19.62 4.64 -19.58
C ASP A 726 -19.07 4.57 -21.02
N GLU A 727 -18.98 5.71 -21.70
CA GLU A 727 -18.52 5.85 -23.09
C GLU A 727 -17.03 6.22 -23.22
N ALA A 728 -16.27 6.12 -22.12
CA ALA A 728 -14.86 6.50 -22.03
C ALA A 728 -13.93 5.36 -21.61
N GLU A 729 -12.70 5.42 -22.10
CA GLU A 729 -11.61 4.49 -21.76
C GLU A 729 -10.40 5.32 -21.34
N LEU A 730 -9.86 5.01 -20.17
CA LEU A 730 -8.75 5.74 -19.57
C LEU A 730 -7.55 4.81 -19.55
N PHE A 731 -6.42 5.27 -20.07
CA PHE A 731 -5.14 4.57 -20.03
C PHE A 731 -4.14 5.44 -19.29
N LEU A 732 -3.60 4.94 -18.19
CA LEU A 732 -2.52 5.60 -17.47
C LEU A 732 -1.21 4.89 -17.82
N PHE A 733 -0.26 5.63 -18.38
CA PHE A 733 1.10 5.17 -18.65
C PHE A 733 2.08 5.94 -17.79
N ASN A 734 3.00 5.24 -17.14
CA ASN A 734 4.00 5.84 -16.26
C ASN A 734 5.41 5.48 -16.73
N ASN A 735 6.34 6.43 -16.60
CA ASN A 735 7.77 6.17 -16.63
C ASN A 735 8.35 6.40 -15.23
N SER A 736 8.59 5.32 -14.50
CA SER A 736 9.05 5.39 -13.11
C SER A 736 10.57 5.65 -12.97
N SER A 737 11.29 5.97 -14.05
CA SER A 737 12.71 6.36 -13.98
C SER A 737 12.86 7.84 -13.67
N SER A 738 13.72 8.22 -12.72
CA SER A 738 14.09 9.62 -12.46
C SER A 738 15.18 10.15 -13.39
N LYS A 739 15.80 9.28 -14.19
CA LYS A 739 16.97 9.62 -15.04
C LYS A 739 16.66 9.52 -16.52
N HIS A 740 15.97 8.46 -16.91
CA HIS A 740 15.85 8.08 -18.32
C HIS A 740 14.52 8.51 -18.91
N SER A 741 14.59 8.98 -20.15
CA SER A 741 13.41 9.15 -20.98
C SER A 741 13.22 7.96 -21.90
N THR A 742 12.00 7.75 -22.36
CA THR A 742 11.70 6.69 -23.34
C THR A 742 10.63 7.12 -24.32
N VAL A 743 10.63 6.51 -25.51
CA VAL A 743 9.56 6.68 -26.49
C VAL A 743 8.56 5.55 -26.30
N LEU A 744 7.33 5.91 -25.93
CA LEU A 744 6.20 4.99 -25.87
C LEU A 744 5.59 4.85 -27.27
N ASP A 745 5.79 3.70 -27.90
CA ASP A 745 5.20 3.33 -29.19
C ASP A 745 4.11 2.27 -28.97
N ILE A 746 2.85 2.70 -29.10
CA ILE A 746 1.68 1.90 -28.73
C ILE A 746 0.62 1.83 -29.81
N SER A 747 -0.15 0.76 -29.82
CA SER A 747 -1.32 0.61 -30.68
C SER A 747 -2.52 0.09 -29.87
N PHE A 748 -3.59 0.86 -29.86
CA PHE A 748 -4.80 0.51 -29.11
C PHE A 748 -5.66 -0.48 -29.90
N ASP A 749 -6.37 -1.38 -29.22
CA ASP A 749 -7.35 -2.24 -29.88
C ASP A 749 -8.46 -1.40 -30.53
N SER A 750 -8.66 -1.59 -31.84
CA SER A 750 -9.68 -0.92 -32.63
C SER A 750 -11.10 -1.01 -32.06
N ASN A 751 -11.44 -2.10 -31.36
CA ASN A 751 -12.76 -2.28 -30.73
C ASN A 751 -12.94 -1.38 -29.51
N ILE A 752 -11.85 -1.12 -28.77
CA ILE A 752 -11.89 -0.30 -27.56
C ILE A 752 -12.08 1.18 -27.92
N ILE A 753 -11.39 1.62 -28.97
CA ILE A 753 -11.37 3.02 -29.41
C ILE A 753 -12.44 3.35 -30.46
N LYS A 754 -13.28 2.38 -30.83
CA LYS A 754 -14.29 2.53 -31.88
C LYS A 754 -15.23 3.70 -31.55
N HIS A 755 -15.42 4.59 -32.52
CA HIS A 755 -16.25 5.80 -32.39
C HIS A 755 -15.82 6.77 -31.27
N LYS A 756 -14.58 6.66 -30.78
CA LYS A 756 -14.00 7.54 -29.77
C LYS A 756 -12.82 8.32 -30.34
N TYR A 757 -12.48 9.40 -29.66
CA TYR A 757 -11.46 10.35 -30.01
C TYR A 757 -10.42 10.37 -28.86
N ALA A 758 -9.13 10.26 -29.20
CA ALA A 758 -8.03 10.14 -28.22
C ALA A 758 -7.62 11.48 -27.61
N TRP A 759 -7.53 11.59 -26.29
CA TRP A 759 -7.16 12.82 -25.58
C TRP A 759 -6.00 12.57 -24.63
N LEU A 760 -5.11 13.54 -24.47
CA LEU A 760 -4.23 13.61 -23.31
C LEU A 760 -4.90 14.49 -22.25
N TRP A 761 -5.14 13.94 -21.07
CA TRP A 761 -5.57 14.70 -19.90
C TRP A 761 -4.35 14.93 -19.02
N ASP A 762 -3.92 16.18 -18.93
CA ASP A 762 -2.74 16.54 -18.15
C ASP A 762 -3.14 16.75 -16.69
N ALA A 763 -2.84 15.76 -15.84
CA ALA A 763 -3.19 15.80 -14.43
C ALA A 763 -2.42 16.86 -13.65
N VAL A 764 -1.30 17.40 -14.17
CA VAL A 764 -0.56 18.50 -13.52
C VAL A 764 -1.30 19.81 -13.71
N THR A 765 -1.74 20.10 -14.94
CA THR A 765 -2.37 21.39 -15.28
C THR A 765 -3.90 21.37 -15.24
N GLY A 766 -4.52 20.20 -15.28
CA GLY A 766 -5.98 20.03 -15.42
C GLY A 766 -6.50 20.27 -16.84
N LYS A 767 -5.62 20.51 -17.83
CA LYS A 767 -6.02 20.71 -19.23
C LYS A 767 -6.19 19.38 -19.96
N ARG A 768 -6.87 19.40 -21.10
CA ARG A 768 -6.87 18.27 -22.06
C ARG A 768 -6.56 18.73 -23.47
N PHE A 769 -5.98 17.83 -24.24
CA PHE A 769 -5.57 18.08 -25.62
C PHE A 769 -5.93 16.90 -26.51
N ARG A 770 -6.38 17.17 -27.73
CA ARG A 770 -6.64 16.17 -28.77
C ARG A 770 -5.34 15.49 -29.16
N LEU A 771 -5.39 14.17 -29.26
CA LEU A 771 -4.38 13.33 -29.89
C LEU A 771 -4.95 12.79 -31.22
N GLU A 772 -4.09 12.66 -32.23
CA GLU A 772 -4.43 12.12 -33.54
C GLU A 772 -3.61 10.86 -33.83
N PRO A 773 -3.88 9.74 -33.14
CA PRO A 773 -3.18 8.50 -33.40
C PRO A 773 -3.47 8.00 -34.84
N LEU A 774 -2.41 7.76 -35.61
CA LEU A 774 -2.53 7.27 -36.99
C LEU A 774 -2.96 5.79 -36.94
N LEU A 775 -4.17 5.48 -37.41
CA LEU A 775 -4.74 4.14 -37.37
C LEU A 775 -4.71 3.51 -35.96
N GLY A 776 -4.91 4.33 -34.92
CA GLY A 776 -4.86 3.87 -33.52
C GLY A 776 -3.46 3.64 -32.95
N ARG A 777 -2.39 3.94 -33.71
CA ARG A 777 -1.00 3.94 -33.23
C ARG A 777 -0.59 5.34 -32.76
N LEU A 778 0.04 5.42 -31.60
CA LEU A 778 0.56 6.65 -31.02
C LEU A 778 2.04 6.46 -30.65
N LYS A 779 2.85 7.47 -30.94
CA LYS A 779 4.21 7.62 -30.43
C LYS A 779 4.26 8.88 -29.57
N ILE A 780 4.69 8.74 -28.32
CA ILE A 780 4.81 9.85 -27.37
C ILE A 780 6.07 9.68 -26.53
N ASN A 781 6.76 10.77 -26.20
CA ASN A 781 7.89 10.69 -25.28
C ASN A 781 7.38 10.71 -23.83
N LEU A 782 7.92 9.80 -23.02
CA LEU A 782 7.82 9.85 -21.57
C LEU A 782 9.16 10.34 -21.03
N GLY A 783 9.16 11.55 -20.48
CA GLY A 783 10.32 12.08 -19.75
C GLY A 783 10.57 11.31 -18.45
N PRO A 784 11.63 11.66 -17.71
CA PRO A 784 11.83 11.10 -16.38
C PRO A 784 10.65 11.45 -15.45
N ALA A 785 10.22 10.49 -14.63
CA ALA A 785 9.09 10.57 -13.72
C ALA A 785 7.75 10.97 -14.38
N ASP A 786 7.61 10.81 -15.70
CA ASP A 786 6.44 11.28 -16.44
C ASP A 786 5.28 10.28 -16.38
N SER A 787 4.06 10.80 -16.48
CA SER A 787 2.82 10.01 -16.49
C SER A 787 1.84 10.62 -17.47
N LYS A 788 1.20 9.82 -18.31
CA LYS A 788 0.21 10.28 -19.30
C LYS A 788 -1.11 9.56 -19.10
N LEU A 789 -2.17 10.34 -18.83
CA LEU A 789 -3.55 9.86 -18.84
C LEU A 789 -4.13 10.07 -20.24
N ILE A 790 -4.19 9.00 -21.02
CA ILE A 790 -4.79 9.00 -22.36
C ILE A 790 -6.25 8.56 -22.23
N VAL A 791 -7.19 9.43 -22.62
CA VAL A 791 -8.62 9.17 -22.53
C VAL A 791 -9.23 9.10 -23.92
N PHE A 792 -9.94 8.01 -24.23
CA PHE A 792 -10.78 7.91 -25.41
C PHE A 792 -12.21 8.17 -25.03
N ASP A 793 -12.80 9.26 -25.52
CA ASP A 793 -14.21 9.61 -25.29
C ASP A 793 -14.90 10.03 -26.61
N ARG A 794 -16.20 10.36 -26.59
CA ARG A 794 -16.93 10.79 -27.80
C ARG A 794 -16.74 12.27 -28.15
N HIS A 795 -15.98 13.03 -27.37
CA HIS A 795 -15.80 14.45 -27.62
C HIS A 795 -14.80 14.68 -28.76
N LYS A 796 -15.22 15.39 -29.81
CA LYS A 796 -14.46 15.53 -31.05
C LYS A 796 -13.53 16.76 -31.10
N LYS A 797 -13.95 17.90 -30.56
CA LYS A 797 -13.32 19.21 -30.81
C LYS A 797 -12.45 19.65 -29.64
N GLY A 798 -11.21 20.06 -29.90
CA GLY A 798 -10.31 20.69 -28.93
C GLY A 798 -8.93 20.92 -29.53
N ASP A 799 -8.06 21.58 -28.77
CA ASP A 799 -6.70 21.90 -29.22
C ASP A 799 -5.83 20.65 -29.34
N LEU A 800 -5.02 20.59 -30.38
CA LEU A 800 -4.08 19.48 -30.58
C LEU A 800 -2.95 19.55 -29.58
N TRP A 801 -2.60 18.40 -29.01
CA TRP A 801 -1.41 18.28 -28.17
C TRP A 801 -0.16 18.44 -29.03
N LYS A 802 0.80 19.21 -28.52
CA LYS A 802 2.13 19.32 -29.09
C LYS A 802 3.14 19.01 -28.00
N GLU A 803 4.01 18.06 -28.30
CA GLU A 803 5.13 17.75 -27.42
C GLU A 803 6.10 18.92 -27.41
N ASN A 804 6.64 19.26 -26.23
CA ASN A 804 7.74 20.19 -26.15
C ASN A 804 8.98 19.50 -26.75
N PRO A 805 9.58 20.07 -27.81
CA PRO A 805 10.81 19.53 -28.38
C PRO A 805 11.90 19.49 -27.31
N LEU A 806 12.87 18.59 -27.47
CA LEU A 806 14.03 18.47 -26.57
C LEU A 806 15.18 19.41 -26.94
N SER A 807 15.22 19.77 -28.22
CA SER A 807 16.28 20.52 -28.89
C SER A 807 15.69 21.13 -30.18
N GLY A 808 16.43 22.03 -30.82
CA GLY A 808 16.02 22.74 -32.03
C GLY A 808 17.18 23.01 -32.98
N SER A 809 16.91 23.65 -34.12
CA SER A 809 17.94 23.94 -35.14
C SER A 809 18.91 25.06 -34.74
N ASP A 810 18.54 25.91 -33.77
CA ASP A 810 19.30 27.09 -33.34
C ASP A 810 19.53 27.10 -31.82
N VAL A 811 19.93 25.96 -31.24
CA VAL A 811 20.22 25.87 -29.79
C VAL A 811 21.34 26.83 -29.40
N LYS A 812 21.02 27.73 -28.47
CA LYS A 812 21.97 28.65 -27.84
C LYS A 812 22.02 28.39 -26.35
N GLU A 813 23.15 27.90 -25.88
CA GLU A 813 23.43 27.81 -24.46
C GLU A 813 23.65 29.21 -23.88
N LEU A 814 23.13 29.46 -22.69
CA LEU A 814 23.34 30.70 -21.96
C LEU A 814 24.75 30.70 -21.38
N SER A 815 25.51 31.74 -21.71
CA SER A 815 26.91 31.89 -21.28
C SER A 815 27.00 32.20 -19.79
N ASP A 816 27.99 31.62 -19.14
CA ASP A 816 28.49 32.07 -17.84
C ASP A 816 29.07 33.50 -17.93
N PRO A 817 29.13 34.25 -16.81
CA PRO A 817 28.74 33.86 -15.46
C PRO A 817 27.26 34.08 -15.13
N TRP A 818 26.79 33.41 -14.07
CA TRP A 818 25.46 33.61 -13.47
C TRP A 818 25.54 34.42 -12.18
N GLU A 819 24.64 35.36 -12.00
CA GLU A 819 24.44 36.06 -10.72
C GLU A 819 23.52 35.23 -9.83
N VAL A 820 24.00 34.81 -8.66
CA VAL A 820 23.32 33.83 -7.82
C VAL A 820 23.12 34.36 -6.41
N GLU A 821 21.88 34.24 -5.92
CA GLU A 821 21.49 34.60 -4.55
C GLU A 821 21.07 33.33 -3.80
N PHE A 822 21.87 32.94 -2.82
CA PHE A 822 21.64 31.82 -1.92
C PHE A 822 20.87 32.32 -0.69
N ARG A 823 19.60 31.93 -0.57
CA ARG A 823 18.76 32.18 0.61
C ARG A 823 18.69 30.90 1.42
N HIS A 824 19.53 30.81 2.43
CA HIS A 824 19.64 29.64 3.27
C HIS A 824 18.47 29.55 4.25
N TYR A 825 18.17 28.33 4.71
CA TYR A 825 17.06 28.03 5.61
C TYR A 825 17.16 28.73 6.97
N ASP A 826 18.38 29.00 7.45
CA ASP A 826 18.63 29.77 8.68
C ASP A 826 18.41 31.29 8.55
N GLY A 827 17.98 31.76 7.37
CA GLY A 827 17.73 33.16 7.07
C GLY A 827 18.93 33.91 6.52
N THR A 828 20.11 33.28 6.41
CA THR A 828 21.27 33.93 5.78
C THR A 828 21.07 34.08 4.28
N VAL A 829 21.49 35.23 3.74
CA VAL A 829 21.43 35.54 2.31
C VAL A 829 22.81 35.90 1.81
N LYS A 830 23.28 35.22 0.77
CA LYS A 830 24.58 35.44 0.16
C LYS A 830 24.43 35.61 -1.35
N LYS A 831 25.09 36.62 -1.92
CA LYS A 831 25.12 36.87 -3.37
C LYS A 831 26.52 36.60 -3.89
N GLU A 832 26.61 35.84 -4.97
CA GLU A 832 27.87 35.50 -5.64
C GLU A 832 27.67 35.39 -7.15
N THR A 833 28.79 35.49 -7.86
CA THR A 833 28.85 35.21 -9.30
C THR A 833 29.39 33.79 -9.48
N LEU A 834 28.62 32.90 -10.11
CA LEU A 834 29.07 31.57 -10.50
C LEU A 834 29.61 31.62 -11.93
N ASN A 835 30.91 31.34 -12.08
CA ASN A 835 31.56 31.24 -13.40
C ASN A 835 31.21 29.96 -14.16
N ARG A 836 30.48 29.04 -13.50
CA ARG A 836 29.94 27.81 -14.09
C ARG A 836 28.82 27.26 -13.22
N LEU A 837 27.71 26.85 -13.83
CA LEU A 837 26.68 26.06 -13.17
C LEU A 837 27.20 24.66 -12.80
N ALA A 838 26.86 24.20 -11.59
CA ALA A 838 27.28 22.91 -11.07
C ALA A 838 26.29 22.41 -9.99
N ASP A 839 26.38 21.12 -9.68
CA ASP A 839 25.68 20.56 -8.53
C ASP A 839 26.21 21.20 -7.24
N LEU A 840 25.33 21.78 -6.43
CA LEU A 840 25.74 22.49 -5.21
C LEU A 840 26.46 21.58 -4.22
N LYS A 841 26.20 20.27 -4.25
CA LYS A 841 26.89 19.33 -3.36
C LYS A 841 28.42 19.29 -3.63
N GLU A 842 28.80 19.56 -4.88
CA GLU A 842 30.19 19.58 -5.36
C GLU A 842 30.85 20.97 -5.26
N LEU A 843 30.09 22.02 -4.89
CA LEU A 843 30.62 23.37 -4.73
C LEU A 843 31.07 23.62 -3.28
N PRO A 844 32.35 23.98 -3.05
CA PRO A 844 32.85 24.32 -1.72
C PRO A 844 32.01 25.43 -1.06
N GLY A 845 31.56 25.19 0.17
CA GLY A 845 30.72 26.12 0.92
C GLY A 845 29.20 25.94 0.70
N TYR A 846 28.77 25.19 -0.31
CA TYR A 846 27.36 24.92 -0.61
C TYR A 846 26.96 23.45 -0.50
N THR A 847 27.91 22.56 -0.15
CA THR A 847 27.68 21.12 0.03
C THR A 847 26.48 20.80 0.92
N HIS A 848 26.32 21.59 1.97
CA HIS A 848 25.27 21.45 2.99
C HIS A 848 24.17 22.51 2.89
N PHE A 849 24.04 23.18 1.75
CA PHE A 849 23.01 24.20 1.56
C PHE A 849 21.61 23.58 1.66
N SER A 850 20.70 24.27 2.34
CA SER A 850 19.26 24.04 2.27
C SER A 850 18.54 25.37 2.14
N GLY A 851 17.62 25.49 1.21
CA GLY A 851 16.80 26.69 1.05
C GLY A 851 16.45 26.97 -0.39
N THR A 852 16.51 28.25 -0.77
CA THR A 852 16.19 28.72 -2.11
C THR A 852 17.42 29.35 -2.76
N VAL A 853 17.74 28.94 -3.97
CA VAL A 853 18.79 29.56 -4.79
C VAL A 853 18.15 30.28 -5.97
N VAL A 854 18.46 31.56 -6.15
CA VAL A 854 17.94 32.38 -7.26
C VAL A 854 19.07 32.69 -8.23
N TYR A 855 19.01 32.10 -9.41
CA TYR A 855 19.96 32.27 -10.51
C TYR A 855 19.45 33.32 -11.49
N ARG A 856 20.30 34.26 -11.91
CA ARG A 856 19.98 35.30 -12.87
C ARG A 856 21.02 35.39 -13.98
N ASN A 857 20.53 35.59 -15.20
CA ASN A 857 21.35 35.83 -16.37
C ASN A 857 20.56 36.62 -17.41
N THR A 858 21.20 36.96 -18.53
CA THR A 858 20.57 37.56 -19.69
C THR A 858 20.93 36.77 -20.95
N PHE A 859 20.09 36.85 -21.98
CA PHE A 859 20.37 36.24 -23.27
C PHE A 859 19.87 37.10 -24.43
N GLN A 860 20.55 37.00 -25.56
CA GLN A 860 20.24 37.78 -26.76
C GLN A 860 19.34 37.02 -27.72
N VAL A 861 18.23 37.64 -28.11
CA VAL A 861 17.29 37.11 -29.09
C VAL A 861 17.32 38.01 -30.33
N THR A 862 17.85 37.48 -31.43
CA THR A 862 17.91 38.20 -32.71
C THR A 862 16.61 38.14 -33.49
N ASP A 863 15.90 37.01 -33.42
CA ASP A 863 14.57 36.82 -34.01
C ASP A 863 13.76 35.95 -33.06
N LYS A 864 12.79 36.57 -32.37
CA LYS A 864 11.97 35.89 -31.36
C LYS A 864 11.09 34.77 -31.94
N ARG A 865 10.86 34.73 -33.26
CA ARG A 865 10.08 33.66 -33.90
C ARG A 865 10.85 32.34 -33.97
N LYS A 866 12.17 32.40 -33.83
CA LYS A 866 13.06 31.24 -33.84
C LYS A 866 13.34 30.67 -32.45
N VAL A 867 12.95 31.38 -31.39
CA VAL A 867 13.19 30.96 -30.01
C VAL A 867 11.86 30.68 -29.34
N ASN A 868 11.55 29.40 -29.17
CA ASN A 868 10.24 28.94 -28.71
C ASN A 868 10.32 28.28 -27.34
N TYR A 869 11.48 27.74 -26.95
CA TYR A 869 11.63 26.97 -25.72
C TYR A 869 12.90 27.33 -24.96
N LEU A 870 12.81 27.22 -23.64
CA LEU A 870 13.92 27.22 -22.69
C LEU A 870 14.04 25.81 -22.11
N ASN A 871 15.23 25.25 -22.13
CA ASN A 871 15.57 23.99 -21.47
C ASN A 871 16.64 24.26 -20.40
N LEU A 872 16.33 23.99 -19.13
CA LEU A 872 17.26 24.22 -18.02
C LEU A 872 18.30 23.10 -17.85
N GLY A 873 18.20 22.02 -18.64
CA GLY A 873 19.03 20.85 -18.47
C GLY A 873 18.74 20.14 -17.14
N SER A 874 19.81 19.79 -16.41
CA SER A 874 19.71 19.11 -15.12
C SER A 874 19.41 20.09 -13.98
N VAL A 875 18.32 19.84 -13.25
CA VAL A 875 17.93 20.60 -12.05
C VAL A 875 17.53 19.64 -10.95
N PHE A 876 18.13 19.81 -9.78
CA PHE A 876 17.81 19.04 -8.59
C PHE A 876 17.05 19.91 -7.60
N GLY A 877 15.73 19.76 -7.61
CA GLY A 877 14.80 20.56 -6.82
C GLY A 877 13.57 20.99 -7.61
N ILE A 878 12.74 21.81 -6.96
CA ILE A 878 11.59 22.47 -7.57
C ILE A 878 12.08 23.78 -8.17
N CYS A 879 11.69 24.09 -9.41
CA CYS A 879 12.10 25.35 -10.04
C CYS A 879 10.92 26.19 -10.56
N GLU A 880 10.98 27.49 -10.27
CA GLU A 880 10.16 28.53 -10.87
C GLU A 880 11.03 29.32 -11.85
N VAL A 881 10.47 29.68 -13.00
CA VAL A 881 11.17 30.46 -14.02
C VAL A 881 10.40 31.74 -14.29
N ARG A 882 11.13 32.86 -14.36
CA ARG A 882 10.62 34.13 -14.87
C ARG A 882 11.48 34.63 -16.02
N ILE A 883 10.82 35.16 -17.04
CA ILE A 883 11.44 35.77 -18.21
C ILE A 883 10.95 37.20 -18.29
N ASN A 884 11.87 38.18 -18.27
CA ASN A 884 11.56 39.60 -18.24
C ASN A 884 10.55 39.97 -17.13
N GLY A 885 10.68 39.33 -15.96
CA GLY A 885 9.79 39.50 -14.80
C GLY A 885 8.44 38.77 -14.88
N VAL A 886 8.11 38.11 -16.00
CA VAL A 886 6.85 37.37 -16.20
C VAL A 886 7.03 35.89 -15.85
N ASP A 887 6.10 35.32 -15.10
CA ASP A 887 6.11 33.90 -14.70
C ASP A 887 5.93 32.95 -15.91
N ALA A 888 6.92 32.08 -16.11
CA ALA A 888 6.89 31.01 -17.10
C ALA A 888 6.37 29.68 -16.53
N GLY A 889 6.22 29.61 -15.20
CA GLY A 889 5.63 28.50 -14.46
C GLY A 889 6.60 27.77 -13.55
N THR A 890 6.04 26.80 -12.80
CA THR A 890 6.74 25.94 -11.85
C THR A 890 6.85 24.53 -12.37
N GLN A 891 8.02 23.92 -12.25
CA GLN A 891 8.22 22.49 -12.52
C GLN A 891 8.92 21.81 -11.35
N TRP A 892 8.42 20.63 -11.00
CA TRP A 892 8.78 19.94 -9.76
C TRP A 892 9.19 18.47 -9.97
N PHE A 893 9.13 17.95 -11.21
CA PHE A 893 9.60 16.62 -11.62
C PHE A 893 9.92 16.56 -13.14
N GLY A 894 10.81 15.68 -13.56
CA GLY A 894 11.13 15.45 -14.97
C GLY A 894 11.87 16.60 -15.66
N ARG A 895 11.68 16.70 -16.98
CA ARG A 895 12.42 17.66 -17.83
C ARG A 895 12.02 19.09 -17.56
N ARG A 896 13.02 19.98 -17.50
CA ARG A 896 12.87 21.42 -17.23
C ARG A 896 12.71 22.25 -18.49
N ILE A 897 11.62 22.03 -19.24
CA ILE A 897 11.37 22.69 -20.53
C ILE A 897 10.17 23.61 -20.46
N TYR A 898 10.37 24.88 -20.83
CA TYR A 898 9.39 25.95 -20.73
C TYR A 898 9.13 26.57 -22.10
N PRO A 899 7.87 26.67 -22.55
CA PRO A 899 7.51 27.48 -23.71
C PRO A 899 7.78 28.97 -23.43
N LEU A 900 8.40 29.66 -24.39
CA LEU A 900 8.76 31.08 -24.29
C LEU A 900 7.84 32.02 -25.08
N SER A 901 6.87 31.47 -25.81
CA SER A 901 5.95 32.25 -26.64
C SER A 901 5.24 33.34 -25.83
N GLY A 902 5.47 34.61 -26.20
CA GLY A 902 4.90 35.77 -25.53
C GLY A 902 5.66 36.27 -24.29
N LEU A 903 6.74 35.60 -23.89
CA LEU A 903 7.57 35.98 -22.74
C LEU A 903 8.85 36.74 -23.14
N ILE A 904 9.31 36.56 -24.37
CA ILE A 904 10.54 37.15 -24.90
C ILE A 904 10.30 38.30 -25.89
N HIS A 905 11.30 39.15 -26.06
CA HIS A 905 11.37 40.17 -27.11
C HIS A 905 12.72 40.11 -27.84
N GLU A 906 12.85 40.84 -28.95
CA GLU A 906 14.13 40.98 -29.65
C GLU A 906 15.09 41.84 -28.81
N GLY A 907 16.39 41.51 -28.85
CA GLY A 907 17.42 42.10 -28.00
C GLY A 907 17.65 41.30 -26.71
N THR A 908 18.08 42.00 -25.66
CA THR A 908 18.42 41.42 -24.36
C THR A 908 17.17 40.99 -23.61
N ASN A 909 17.11 39.74 -23.17
CA ASN A 909 16.06 39.24 -22.28
C ASN A 909 16.67 38.84 -20.94
N GLU A 910 15.97 39.08 -19.86
CA GLU A 910 16.35 38.66 -18.50
C GLU A 910 15.72 37.32 -18.15
N ILE A 911 16.49 36.46 -17.48
CA ILE A 911 16.01 35.21 -16.92
C ILE A 911 16.30 35.16 -15.42
N GLU A 912 15.29 34.78 -14.64
CA GLU A 912 15.40 34.46 -13.21
C GLU A 912 14.90 33.02 -13.00
N ILE A 913 15.75 32.16 -12.42
CA ILE A 913 15.42 30.78 -12.09
C ILE A 913 15.56 30.62 -10.58
N LYS A 914 14.45 30.33 -9.91
CA LYS A 914 14.44 30.03 -8.48
C LYS A 914 14.40 28.51 -8.30
N VAL A 915 15.39 27.94 -7.62
CA VAL A 915 15.46 26.51 -7.29
C VAL A 915 15.33 26.31 -5.79
N VAL A 916 14.42 25.44 -5.36
CA VAL A 916 14.23 25.05 -3.97
C VAL A 916 14.81 23.66 -3.75
N THR A 917 15.72 23.55 -2.78
CA THR A 917 16.47 22.34 -2.48
C THR A 917 15.80 21.52 -1.38
N VAL A 918 16.22 20.27 -1.21
CA VAL A 918 15.90 19.45 -0.03
C VAL A 918 16.65 19.96 1.22
N MET A 919 16.29 19.42 2.38
CA MET A 919 16.86 19.82 3.67
C MET A 919 17.96 18.89 4.18
N GLY A 920 18.01 17.63 3.72
CA GLY A 920 18.81 16.60 4.37
C GLY A 920 20.30 16.92 4.45
N ASN A 921 20.90 17.55 3.43
CA ASN A 921 22.33 17.92 3.49
C ASN A 921 22.62 18.90 4.64
N TYR A 922 21.73 19.86 4.89
CA TYR A 922 21.81 20.78 6.04
C TYR A 922 21.50 20.08 7.36
N MET A 923 20.47 19.22 7.40
CA MET A 923 20.11 18.47 8.61
C MET A 923 21.29 17.64 9.14
N LYS A 924 22.11 17.08 8.23
CA LYS A 924 23.35 16.36 8.61
C LYS A 924 24.35 17.23 9.37
N THR A 925 24.36 18.56 9.19
CA THR A 925 25.31 19.45 9.87
C THR A 925 24.88 19.85 11.29
N LEU A 926 23.62 19.61 11.66
CA LEU A 926 23.06 20.00 12.96
C LEU A 926 23.47 19.02 14.07
N LYS A 927 24.75 19.03 14.45
CA LYS A 927 25.36 18.06 15.37
C LYS A 927 24.69 18.03 16.75
N ASP A 928 24.22 19.17 17.24
CA ASP A 928 23.58 19.30 18.55
C ASP A 928 22.06 19.02 18.51
N ASN A 929 21.48 18.82 17.32
CA ASN A 929 20.06 18.53 17.16
C ASN A 929 19.82 17.01 17.13
N VAL A 930 19.36 16.45 18.24
CA VAL A 930 19.17 15.00 18.41
C VAL A 930 18.18 14.41 17.39
N VAL A 931 17.13 15.15 17.02
CA VAL A 931 16.14 14.71 16.01
C VAL A 931 16.79 14.63 14.63
N ALA A 932 17.51 15.68 14.22
CA ALA A 932 18.25 15.69 12.96
C ALA A 932 19.27 14.55 12.90
N GLN A 933 20.09 14.40 13.95
CA GLN A 933 21.11 13.34 14.03
C GLN A 933 20.49 11.93 13.93
N TYR A 934 19.36 11.70 14.59
CA TYR A 934 18.66 10.42 14.52
C TYR A 934 18.22 10.08 13.10
N TRP A 935 17.62 11.04 12.39
CA TRP A 935 17.08 10.79 11.07
C TRP A 935 18.13 10.80 9.95
N THR A 936 19.26 11.52 10.10
CA THR A 936 20.21 11.68 8.98
C THR A 936 21.60 11.06 9.17
N ASN A 937 22.04 10.82 10.40
CA ASN A 937 23.42 10.46 10.72
C ASN A 937 23.58 9.20 11.59
N GLN A 938 22.52 8.68 12.20
CA GLN A 938 22.60 7.43 12.95
C GLN A 938 23.06 6.31 12.01
N LYS A 939 23.96 5.42 12.44
CA LYS A 939 24.56 4.38 11.58
C LYS A 939 23.56 3.55 10.75
N ARG A 940 22.34 3.32 11.25
CA ARG A 940 21.28 2.58 10.53
C ARG A 940 20.46 3.45 9.55
N LYS A 941 20.73 4.75 9.52
CA LYS A 941 20.03 5.82 8.81
C LYS A 941 21.01 6.83 8.20
N ASP A 942 22.26 6.43 7.94
CA ASP A 942 23.22 7.34 7.33
C ASP A 942 22.81 7.61 5.89
N GLN A 943 22.37 8.83 5.65
CA GLN A 943 21.83 9.25 4.37
C GLN A 943 22.94 9.84 3.48
N PRO A 944 23.03 9.49 2.18
CA PRO A 944 23.98 10.14 1.28
C PRO A 944 23.63 11.61 1.06
N LEU A 945 24.64 12.42 0.73
CA LEU A 945 24.41 13.78 0.28
C LEU A 945 23.63 13.80 -1.03
N GLN A 946 22.61 14.66 -1.08
CA GLN A 946 21.75 14.83 -2.24
C GLN A 946 22.31 15.86 -3.20
N SER A 947 22.09 15.63 -4.49
CA SER A 947 22.30 16.62 -5.54
C SER A 947 21.28 17.74 -5.41
N MET A 948 21.72 18.98 -5.66
CA MET A 948 20.90 20.18 -5.45
C MET A 948 21.24 21.28 -6.47
N GLY A 949 20.25 22.11 -6.80
CA GLY A 949 20.44 23.33 -7.59
C GLY A 949 20.35 23.14 -9.10
N LEU A 950 20.76 24.17 -9.83
CA LEU A 950 20.78 24.24 -11.30
C LEU A 950 22.15 23.81 -11.82
N VAL A 951 22.20 22.68 -12.53
CA VAL A 951 23.44 22.12 -13.10
C VAL A 951 23.58 22.42 -14.58
N GLY A 952 22.45 22.53 -15.31
CA GLY A 952 22.46 22.87 -16.73
C GLY A 952 22.75 21.67 -17.66
N PRO A 953 23.17 21.95 -18.91
CA PRO A 953 23.28 23.29 -19.51
C PRO A 953 21.91 23.95 -19.68
N VAL A 954 21.87 25.28 -19.57
CA VAL A 954 20.66 26.08 -19.84
C VAL A 954 20.71 26.57 -21.28
N ALA A 955 19.68 26.29 -22.07
CA ALA A 955 19.66 26.63 -23.48
C ALA A 955 18.29 27.11 -23.97
N VAL A 956 18.30 27.96 -25.00
CA VAL A 956 17.10 28.42 -25.72
C VAL A 956 17.16 28.01 -27.20
N TYR A 957 16.01 27.68 -27.80
CA TYR A 957 15.91 27.20 -29.19
C TYR A 957 14.50 27.27 -29.78
#